data_AF-A0A8C6U2K0-F1
#
_entry.id   AF-A0A8C6U2K0-F1
#
_cell.length_a   1.000
_cell.length_b   1.000
_cell.length_c   1.000
_cell.angle_alpha   90.00
_cell.angle_beta   90.00
_cell.angle_gamma   90.00
#
_symmetry.space_group_name_H-M   'P 1'
#
loop_
_entity.id
_entity.type
_entity.pdbx_description
1 polymer ?
#
loop_
_entity_poly.entity_id
_entity_poly.type
_entity_poly.pdbx_seq_one_letter_code
_entity_poly.pdbx_strand_id
1 'polypeptide(L)'
;MYLFKVKVYTLREQTCPMFCLHCLLCILGHCRRNHQCLQKYEKTESHVLVCTDCPQTPSIRNSRSPEHCARKCKKAKKNCRAFNFQRHSQKCHLLPFDRFSSGVQKQSSTNFTLYEKKDYIRECIIGTNNYRGRRSWTKSNITCQAWSDNVINEHTFYPDRYPAHDLRENFCRNPNNDPGGPWCYTTDPNIRAEECGIPQCTEEECIKCNGEDYRGRVDHTESGRECQRWDSVRPHNHHFQYRDKDLRDNYCRNPDNRLRPWCYTMDPKTPWEYCNITMCDSDYNEESVVIASTSCLERKGTDYRGTMNLTSEGVSCQHWDAQFPHKHSFLPQNYKCKDLRENYCRNPDGSDQPWCFTTDPNQRRANCTHIPRCGAETSQETECYEETGETYQGTLSITRSGIPCANWTQHINSGDSHSTISHVGLQKNYCRNPDKDKHGPWCYTNPKTRLSWDYCRLKPCKWYVTSAKISCFVHINTRIVGGHEVRGSDGSWVVSIQRENIHLCGGSLIREDWVLTDQQCFTSCVPDLKEYSVQVGLKHLNESLDHPRLHISRLICGPEGSNLVMLKLTDPAPVSEGASTIHLPVKECHIPEGTNCTMYGWGETKSTDNYKYHTTLDISCFNEILILIVRICAGGEEDKECVMDYGGPLVCQEHERKVVIGVSIQRTKCASSQPALFVNVAFYSEWIYKVFKLYPSGERR
;
A
#
# COMPACT_ATOMS: atom_id res chain seq x y z
N MET A 1 69.99 -13.71 28.14
CA MET A 1 70.37 -15.05 28.65
C MET A 1 69.58 -15.31 29.93
N TYR A 2 69.13 -16.55 30.15
CA TYR A 2 68.30 -17.10 31.24
C TYR A 2 66.76 -16.98 31.05
N LEU A 3 66.01 -18.02 30.65
CA LEU A 3 65.67 -19.33 31.29
C LEU A 3 64.97 -19.18 32.65
N PHE A 4 63.74 -19.69 32.77
CA PHE A 4 63.36 -20.58 33.88
C PHE A 4 62.28 -21.59 33.46
N LYS A 5 62.59 -22.86 33.69
CA LYS A 5 61.75 -24.06 33.53
C LYS A 5 60.97 -24.32 34.82
N VAL A 6 59.77 -24.86 34.63
CA VAL A 6 58.88 -25.44 35.64
C VAL A 6 59.20 -26.94 35.83
N LYS A 7 59.16 -27.45 37.07
CA LYS A 7 58.77 -28.83 37.49
C LYS A 7 58.71 -28.88 39.04
N VAL A 8 57.55 -29.06 39.69
CA VAL A 8 56.78 -30.30 40.01
C VAL A 8 57.44 -31.18 41.10
N TYR A 9 56.72 -31.41 42.22
CA TYR A 9 56.65 -32.65 43.04
C TYR A 9 55.39 -32.56 43.95
N THR A 10 54.31 -33.32 43.70
CA THR A 10 53.90 -34.65 44.21
C THR A 10 53.31 -34.71 45.62
N LEU A 11 52.08 -35.25 45.73
CA LEU A 11 51.60 -36.12 46.82
C LEU A 11 50.44 -37.01 46.30
N ARG A 12 50.62 -38.32 46.41
CA ARG A 12 49.67 -39.47 46.35
C ARG A 12 49.34 -39.85 47.82
N GLU A 13 48.29 -40.53 48.28
CA GLU A 13 47.27 -41.50 47.82
C GLU A 13 46.11 -41.41 48.87
N GLN A 14 44.83 -41.68 48.60
CA GLN A 14 44.17 -43.00 48.61
C GLN A 14 42.74 -42.86 48.00
N THR A 15 42.49 -43.44 46.83
CA THR A 15 41.77 -44.71 46.52
C THR A 15 40.31 -44.53 46.07
N CYS A 16 40.09 -44.91 44.82
CA CYS A 16 38.81 -45.11 44.13
C CYS A 16 38.38 -46.59 44.32
N PRO A 17 37.18 -47.00 43.86
CA PRO A 17 37.25 -47.70 42.58
C PRO A 17 36.12 -47.39 41.58
N MET A 18 36.56 -47.42 40.31
CA MET A 18 35.83 -47.85 39.11
C MET A 18 34.95 -46.82 38.37
N PHE A 19 35.64 -45.96 37.63
CA PHE A 19 35.24 -45.56 36.26
C PHE A 19 36.09 -46.35 35.25
N CYS A 20 35.44 -47.02 34.29
CA CYS A 20 35.85 -47.19 32.87
C CYS A 20 34.90 -48.20 32.21
N LEU A 21 34.20 -47.91 31.12
CA LEU A 21 34.78 -47.73 29.78
C LEU A 21 33.72 -47.05 28.88
N HIS A 22 34.17 -46.33 27.86
CA HIS A 22 33.39 -45.68 26.78
C HIS A 22 32.89 -44.24 27.00
N CYS A 23 33.85 -43.34 27.21
CA CYS A 23 33.79 -41.99 26.62
C CYS A 23 34.56 -42.01 25.29
N LEU A 24 33.94 -42.58 24.26
CA LEU A 24 34.33 -42.48 22.86
C LEU A 24 33.10 -42.87 22.04
N LEU A 25 32.23 -41.89 21.80
CA LEU A 25 31.25 -41.77 20.72
C LEU A 25 30.43 -40.49 20.96
N CYS A 26 31.08 -39.35 20.71
CA CYS A 26 30.36 -38.20 20.20
C CYS A 26 29.91 -38.56 18.79
N ILE A 27 28.66 -39.02 18.64
CA ILE A 27 27.77 -38.98 17.47
C ILE A 27 26.53 -39.80 17.91
N LEU A 28 25.33 -39.25 17.67
CA LEU A 28 23.97 -39.73 18.03
C LEU A 28 23.33 -39.03 19.25
N GLY A 29 22.60 -37.96 18.93
CA GLY A 29 21.81 -37.16 19.85
C GLY A 29 20.86 -37.98 20.73
N HIS A 30 21.17 -38.02 22.02
CA HIS A 30 20.27 -38.51 23.07
C HIS A 30 19.65 -37.31 23.82
N CYS A 31 18.33 -37.15 23.65
CA CYS A 31 17.49 -36.14 24.29
C CYS A 31 17.63 -36.11 25.83
N ARG A 32 18.00 -34.95 26.39
CA ARG A 32 17.89 -34.65 27.83
C ARG A 32 16.42 -34.60 28.30
N ARG A 33 16.20 -34.90 29.58
CA ARG A 33 14.92 -35.06 30.33
C ARG A 33 13.88 -33.92 30.22
N ASN A 34 14.15 -32.83 29.50
CA ASN A 34 13.31 -31.62 29.45
C ASN A 34 12.69 -31.29 28.07
N HIS A 35 12.83 -32.17 27.06
CA HIS A 35 12.27 -31.85 25.74
C HIS A 35 10.74 -32.00 25.74
N GLN A 36 10.05 -30.90 25.44
CA GLN A 36 8.61 -30.90 25.22
C GLN A 36 8.30 -31.77 23.98
N CYS A 37 7.25 -32.59 24.08
CA CYS A 37 6.93 -33.58 23.05
C CYS A 37 5.61 -33.29 22.33
N LEU A 38 4.83 -32.31 22.81
CA LEU A 38 3.52 -31.99 22.27
C LEU A 38 3.58 -31.14 21.00
N GLN A 39 4.73 -30.54 20.68
CA GLN A 39 4.99 -29.81 19.44
C GLN A 39 4.67 -30.67 18.22
N LYS A 40 4.98 -31.97 18.31
CA LYS A 40 4.76 -32.97 17.26
C LYS A 40 3.30 -33.41 17.09
N TYR A 41 2.38 -32.86 17.87
CA TYR A 41 0.97 -33.24 17.85
C TYR A 41 0.08 -32.04 17.59
N GLU A 42 -0.93 -32.25 16.76
CA GLU A 42 -2.06 -31.34 16.57
C GLU A 42 -3.13 -31.64 17.61
N LYS A 43 -3.55 -30.62 18.35
CA LYS A 43 -4.54 -30.74 19.43
C LYS A 43 -5.93 -30.44 18.91
N THR A 44 -6.89 -31.32 19.16
CA THR A 44 -8.33 -31.03 19.03
C THR A 44 -9.02 -31.19 20.38
N GLU A 45 -9.60 -30.11 20.88
CA GLU A 45 -10.37 -30.13 22.13
C GLU A 45 -11.73 -30.80 21.96
N SER A 46 -12.22 -31.45 23.02
CA SER A 46 -13.57 -32.05 23.08
C SER A 46 -13.84 -33.04 21.95
N HIS A 47 -12.82 -33.77 21.50
CA HIS A 47 -12.91 -34.77 20.44
C HIS A 47 -12.10 -36.01 20.80
N VAL A 48 -12.48 -37.12 20.17
CA VAL A 48 -11.87 -38.44 20.32
C VAL A 48 -11.81 -39.12 18.95
N LEU A 49 -10.73 -39.86 18.68
CA LEU A 49 -10.72 -40.83 17.58
C LEU A 49 -11.14 -42.20 18.10
N VAL A 50 -12.16 -42.77 17.47
CA VAL A 50 -12.67 -44.11 17.74
C VAL A 50 -12.57 -44.92 16.46
N CYS A 51 -12.19 -46.18 16.57
CA CYS A 51 -12.21 -47.11 15.45
C CYS A 51 -13.03 -48.32 15.84
N THR A 52 -14.10 -48.59 15.10
CA THR A 52 -14.98 -49.75 15.33
C THR A 52 -14.40 -51.03 14.74
N ASP A 53 -13.65 -50.90 13.64
CA ASP A 53 -13.22 -52.03 12.80
C ASP A 53 -11.69 -52.16 12.68
N CYS A 54 -10.93 -51.53 13.58
CA CYS A 54 -9.47 -51.58 13.52
C CYS A 54 -8.90 -52.88 14.10
N PRO A 55 -7.94 -53.53 13.41
CA PRO A 55 -7.32 -54.78 13.87
C PRO A 55 -6.44 -54.59 15.13
N GLN A 56 -6.03 -53.36 15.46
CA GLN A 56 -5.22 -53.07 16.64
C GLN A 56 -5.97 -52.18 17.63
N THR A 57 -6.18 -52.70 18.83
CA THR A 57 -6.86 -51.98 19.91
C THR A 57 -5.99 -50.88 20.54
N PRO A 58 -6.60 -49.77 21.00
CA PRO A 58 -5.91 -48.73 21.75
C PRO A 58 -5.21 -49.26 23.01
N SER A 59 -3.96 -48.86 23.24
CA SER A 59 -3.26 -49.16 24.50
C SER A 59 -3.57 -48.08 25.54
N ILE A 60 -4.34 -48.45 26.57
CA ILE A 60 -4.69 -47.54 27.66
C ILE A 60 -3.58 -47.55 28.72
N ARG A 61 -3.10 -46.36 29.10
CA ARG A 61 -2.06 -46.17 30.12
C ARG A 61 -2.40 -45.00 31.04
N ASN A 62 -2.04 -45.11 32.31
CA ASN A 62 -2.16 -43.98 33.25
C ASN A 62 -1.17 -42.86 32.87
N SER A 63 -1.60 -41.60 32.83
CA SER A 63 -0.75 -40.48 32.47
C SER A 63 -1.16 -39.20 33.18
N ARG A 64 -0.27 -38.67 34.02
CA ARG A 64 -0.49 -37.45 34.81
C ARG A 64 -0.66 -36.17 33.97
N SER A 65 -0.22 -36.16 32.72
CA SER A 65 -0.36 -35.01 31.81
C SER A 65 -0.38 -35.44 30.33
N PRO A 66 -0.82 -34.55 29.43
CA PRO A 66 -0.71 -34.77 27.98
C PRO A 66 0.74 -34.96 27.51
N GLU A 67 1.72 -34.22 28.05
CA GLU A 67 3.14 -34.39 27.71
C GLU A 67 3.66 -35.76 28.11
N HIS A 68 3.19 -36.30 29.24
CA HIS A 68 3.53 -37.66 29.65
C HIS A 68 2.91 -38.70 28.71
N CYS A 69 1.71 -38.43 28.18
CA CYS A 69 1.06 -39.28 27.18
C CYS A 69 1.84 -39.24 25.86
N ALA A 70 2.24 -38.05 25.39
CA ALA A 70 3.08 -37.87 24.20
C ALA A 70 4.44 -38.58 24.32
N ARG A 71 5.08 -38.54 25.49
CA ARG A 71 6.32 -39.30 25.77
C ARG A 71 6.10 -40.81 25.70
N LYS A 72 4.96 -41.31 26.18
CA LYS A 72 4.60 -42.73 26.07
C LYS A 72 4.30 -43.14 24.63
N CYS A 73 3.60 -42.29 23.87
CA CYS A 73 3.35 -42.50 22.45
C CYS A 73 4.66 -42.54 21.64
N LYS A 74 5.62 -41.64 21.94
CA LYS A 74 6.97 -41.66 21.32
C LYS A 74 7.75 -42.94 21.62
N LYS A 75 7.61 -43.49 22.83
CA LYS A 75 8.31 -44.72 23.28
C LYS A 75 7.55 -46.01 23.00
N ALA A 76 6.34 -45.92 22.44
CA ALA A 76 5.53 -47.11 22.18
C ALA A 76 6.21 -47.97 21.10
N LYS A 77 6.32 -49.27 21.37
CA LYS A 77 6.86 -50.25 20.40
C LYS A 77 5.96 -50.40 19.17
N LYS A 78 4.65 -50.16 19.33
CA LYS A 78 3.69 -50.06 18.21
C LYS A 78 3.69 -48.61 17.72
N ASN A 79 3.63 -48.40 16.40
CA ASN A 79 3.61 -47.09 15.74
C ASN A 79 2.38 -46.28 16.19
N CYS A 80 2.49 -45.63 17.36
CA CYS A 80 1.46 -44.76 17.89
C CYS A 80 1.35 -43.53 16.98
N ARG A 81 0.18 -43.29 16.39
CA ARG A 81 -0.08 -42.19 15.45
C ARG A 81 -0.90 -41.07 16.06
N ALA A 82 -1.73 -41.39 17.04
CA ALA A 82 -2.50 -40.42 17.79
C ALA A 82 -2.69 -40.89 19.24
N PHE A 83 -3.22 -40.03 20.10
CA PHE A 83 -3.70 -40.44 21.41
C PHE A 83 -4.91 -39.62 21.86
N ASN A 84 -5.85 -40.28 22.56
CA ASN A 84 -6.92 -39.60 23.26
C ASN A 84 -6.54 -39.44 24.74
N PHE A 85 -6.56 -38.22 25.25
CA PHE A 85 -6.28 -37.92 26.66
C PHE A 85 -7.59 -37.65 27.40
N GLN A 86 -7.92 -38.48 28.38
CA GLN A 86 -9.10 -38.34 29.21
C GLN A 86 -8.80 -37.41 30.39
N ARG A 87 -9.50 -36.26 30.46
CA ARG A 87 -9.15 -35.15 31.38
C ARG A 87 -9.32 -35.53 32.86
N HIS A 88 -10.46 -36.12 33.21
CA HIS A 88 -10.81 -36.40 34.61
C HIS A 88 -10.09 -37.62 35.21
N SER A 89 -9.93 -38.69 34.43
CA SER A 89 -9.33 -39.94 34.91
C SER A 89 -7.81 -40.00 34.74
N GLN A 90 -7.20 -38.98 34.11
CA GLN A 90 -5.78 -38.95 33.76
C GLN A 90 -5.34 -40.21 32.99
N LYS A 91 -6.18 -40.70 32.08
CA LYS A 91 -5.89 -41.85 31.21
C LYS A 91 -5.51 -41.39 29.81
N CYS A 92 -4.57 -42.12 29.22
CA CYS A 92 -4.00 -41.89 27.91
C CYS A 92 -4.26 -43.11 27.04
N HIS A 93 -5.06 -42.95 25.98
CA HIS A 93 -5.41 -44.00 25.04
C HIS A 93 -4.50 -43.83 23.83
N LEU A 94 -3.44 -44.65 23.73
CA LEU A 94 -2.49 -44.61 22.63
C LEU A 94 -3.07 -45.32 21.41
N LEU A 95 -3.15 -44.64 20.27
CA LEU A 95 -3.82 -45.11 19.07
C LEU A 95 -2.78 -45.48 18.00
N PRO A 96 -2.85 -46.70 17.42
CA PRO A 96 -1.99 -47.11 16.30
C PRO A 96 -2.50 -46.60 14.93
N PHE A 97 -3.65 -45.93 14.93
CA PHE A 97 -4.31 -45.37 13.75
C PHE A 97 -4.45 -43.86 13.87
N ASP A 98 -4.70 -43.25 12.72
CA ASP A 98 -4.94 -41.82 12.52
C ASP A 98 -6.34 -41.62 11.92
N ARG A 99 -6.78 -40.37 11.76
CA ARG A 99 -8.12 -40.04 11.22
C ARG A 99 -8.38 -40.48 9.78
N PHE A 100 -7.35 -40.89 9.05
CA PHE A 100 -7.46 -41.32 7.64
C PHE A 100 -7.40 -42.84 7.50
N SER A 101 -7.18 -43.56 8.61
CA SER A 101 -7.20 -45.01 8.61
C SER A 101 -8.64 -45.52 8.41
N SER A 102 -8.79 -46.61 7.67
CA SER A 102 -10.11 -47.20 7.39
C SER A 102 -10.84 -47.58 8.69
N GLY A 103 -12.15 -47.29 8.76
CA GLY A 103 -12.99 -47.57 9.94
C GLY A 103 -12.82 -46.59 11.13
N VAL A 104 -12.02 -45.54 10.98
CA VAL A 104 -11.82 -44.53 12.04
C VAL A 104 -12.81 -43.38 11.88
N GLN A 105 -13.42 -42.97 12.99
CA GLN A 105 -14.29 -41.80 13.08
C GLN A 105 -13.83 -40.83 14.16
N LYS A 106 -13.90 -39.54 13.84
CA LYS A 106 -13.70 -38.44 14.80
C LYS A 106 -15.04 -38.06 15.40
N GLN A 107 -15.19 -38.27 16.71
CA GLN A 107 -16.43 -38.03 17.44
C GLN A 107 -16.23 -36.89 18.45
N SER A 108 -17.28 -36.11 18.70
CA SER A 108 -17.30 -35.11 19.74
C SER A 108 -17.42 -35.79 21.11
N SER A 109 -16.59 -35.36 22.06
CA SER A 109 -16.60 -35.89 23.42
C SER A 109 -15.89 -34.91 24.37
N THR A 110 -16.66 -34.28 25.25
CA THR A 110 -16.17 -33.31 26.25
C THR A 110 -15.15 -33.89 27.23
N ASN A 111 -15.18 -35.21 27.46
CA ASN A 111 -14.28 -35.90 28.40
C ASN A 111 -12.85 -36.11 27.86
N PHE A 112 -12.66 -35.95 26.55
CA PHE A 112 -11.41 -36.29 25.87
C PHE A 112 -10.84 -35.09 25.10
N THR A 113 -9.52 -35.02 25.08
CA THR A 113 -8.76 -34.18 24.14
C THR A 113 -7.98 -35.09 23.22
N LEU A 114 -8.12 -34.89 21.92
CA LEU A 114 -7.42 -35.64 20.89
C LEU A 114 -6.10 -34.97 20.55
N TYR A 115 -5.04 -35.77 20.39
CA TYR A 115 -3.73 -35.34 19.93
C TYR A 115 -3.26 -36.25 18.79
N GLU A 116 -3.15 -35.71 17.58
CA GLU A 116 -2.77 -36.44 16.36
C GLU A 116 -1.34 -36.09 15.98
N LYS A 117 -0.47 -37.06 15.66
CA LYS A 117 0.91 -36.74 15.25
C LYS A 117 0.90 -36.01 13.92
N LYS A 118 1.55 -34.85 13.88
CA LYS A 118 1.59 -33.98 12.70
C LYS A 118 2.18 -34.67 11.47
N ASP A 119 3.19 -35.51 11.65
CA ASP A 119 3.84 -36.26 10.56
C ASP A 119 2.87 -37.12 9.74
N TYR A 120 1.79 -37.63 10.34
CA TYR A 120 0.81 -38.50 9.70
C TYR A 120 -0.40 -37.76 9.11
N ILE A 121 -0.55 -36.47 9.41
CA ILE A 121 -1.68 -35.65 8.97
C ILE A 121 -1.28 -34.49 8.06
N ARG A 122 0.03 -34.30 7.84
CA ARG A 122 0.60 -33.33 6.90
C ARG A 122 0.79 -33.98 5.54
N GLU A 123 0.52 -33.21 4.49
CA GLU A 123 0.74 -33.62 3.11
C GLU A 123 1.93 -32.85 2.46
N CYS A 124 2.78 -32.24 3.30
CA CYS A 124 3.92 -31.41 2.93
C CYS A 124 5.18 -31.78 3.75
N ILE A 125 6.38 -31.34 3.31
CA ILE A 125 7.67 -31.62 3.96
C ILE A 125 8.15 -30.44 4.81
N ILE A 126 8.77 -30.72 5.96
CA ILE A 126 9.48 -29.72 6.79
C ILE A 126 10.91 -30.20 7.06
N GLY A 127 11.90 -29.50 6.52
CA GLY A 127 13.32 -29.78 6.77
C GLY A 127 13.80 -31.07 6.10
N THR A 128 13.99 -32.15 6.87
CA THR A 128 14.48 -33.44 6.34
C THR A 128 13.37 -34.19 5.59
N ASN A 129 13.72 -34.88 4.49
CA ASN A 129 12.82 -35.60 3.56
C ASN A 129 12.03 -36.80 4.17
N ASN A 130 11.77 -36.81 5.48
CA ASN A 130 11.07 -37.85 6.23
C ASN A 130 9.55 -37.62 6.24
N TYR A 131 8.95 -37.73 5.06
CA TYR A 131 7.52 -37.60 4.85
C TYR A 131 6.74 -38.86 5.26
N ARG A 132 5.63 -38.70 6.00
CA ARG A 132 4.74 -39.80 6.43
C ARG A 132 3.27 -39.59 6.06
N GLY A 133 2.98 -38.62 5.17
CA GLY A 133 1.64 -38.40 4.65
C GLY A 133 1.19 -39.48 3.67
N ARG A 134 0.14 -39.19 2.89
CA ARG A 134 -0.61 -40.18 2.10
C ARG A 134 -0.52 -39.98 0.59
N ARG A 135 0.37 -39.11 0.10
CA ARG A 135 0.66 -38.96 -1.33
C ARG A 135 0.94 -40.34 -1.93
N SER A 136 0.18 -40.75 -2.94
CA SER A 136 0.25 -42.07 -3.57
C SER A 136 0.40 -41.99 -5.10
N TRP A 137 0.89 -40.85 -5.59
CA TRP A 137 1.18 -40.61 -6.99
C TRP A 137 2.43 -39.74 -7.16
N THR A 138 3.11 -39.95 -8.29
CA THR A 138 4.38 -39.30 -8.63
C THR A 138 4.19 -37.85 -9.12
N LYS A 139 5.27 -37.10 -9.35
CA LYS A 139 5.19 -35.76 -9.96
C LYS A 139 4.59 -35.78 -11.37
N SER A 140 4.78 -36.86 -12.12
CA SER A 140 4.19 -37.08 -13.44
C SER A 140 2.77 -37.68 -13.37
N ASN A 141 2.15 -37.64 -12.19
CA ASN A 141 0.80 -38.13 -11.93
C ASN A 141 0.61 -39.64 -12.17
N ILE A 142 1.66 -40.44 -11.96
CA ILE A 142 1.62 -41.90 -12.08
C ILE A 142 1.28 -42.49 -10.72
N THR A 143 0.39 -43.48 -10.67
CA THR A 143 0.02 -44.13 -9.41
C THR A 143 1.19 -44.96 -8.87
N CYS A 144 1.39 -44.91 -7.56
CA CYS A 144 2.40 -45.69 -6.89
C CYS A 144 1.99 -47.17 -6.75
N GLN A 145 2.95 -48.07 -6.93
CA GLN A 145 2.87 -49.47 -6.51
C GLN A 145 2.95 -49.55 -4.98
N ALA A 146 2.21 -50.50 -4.39
CA ALA A 146 2.28 -50.75 -2.95
C ALA A 146 3.64 -51.31 -2.55
N TRP A 147 4.19 -50.88 -1.41
CA TRP A 147 5.51 -51.37 -0.93
C TRP A 147 5.50 -52.85 -0.53
N SER A 148 4.32 -53.43 -0.31
CA SER A 148 4.13 -54.87 -0.08
C SER A 148 4.04 -55.69 -1.36
N ASP A 149 3.85 -55.01 -2.51
CA ASP A 149 3.67 -55.63 -3.81
C ASP A 149 5.01 -55.67 -4.57
N ASN A 150 5.22 -56.71 -5.36
CA ASN A 150 6.40 -56.92 -6.20
C ASN A 150 6.04 -57.33 -7.64
N VAL A 151 4.76 -57.25 -8.02
CA VAL A 151 4.24 -57.78 -9.30
C VAL A 151 4.77 -57.00 -10.52
N ILE A 152 4.78 -55.67 -10.47
CA ILE A 152 5.21 -54.83 -11.61
C ILE A 152 6.70 -54.54 -11.51
N ASN A 153 7.12 -53.96 -10.38
CA ASN A 153 8.51 -53.64 -10.10
C ASN A 153 9.02 -54.46 -8.91
N GLU A 154 9.96 -55.38 -9.16
CA GLU A 154 10.65 -56.10 -8.09
C GLU A 154 11.58 -55.15 -7.32
N HIS A 155 11.58 -55.20 -5.98
CA HIS A 155 12.44 -54.37 -5.14
C HIS A 155 12.77 -55.03 -3.79
N THR A 156 13.56 -54.35 -2.95
CA THR A 156 14.00 -54.84 -1.63
C THR A 156 13.37 -54.09 -0.44
N PHE A 157 12.73 -52.94 -0.67
CA PHE A 157 12.10 -52.12 0.37
C PHE A 157 10.71 -52.63 0.75
N TYR A 158 10.66 -53.65 1.62
CA TYR A 158 9.39 -54.18 2.14
C TYR A 158 9.09 -53.66 3.55
N PRO A 159 7.80 -53.51 3.92
CA PRO A 159 7.38 -53.01 5.24
C PRO A 159 7.96 -53.83 6.40
N ASP A 160 8.02 -55.16 6.26
CA ASP A 160 8.52 -56.06 7.30
C ASP A 160 10.04 -55.96 7.50
N ARG A 161 10.79 -55.63 6.44
CA ARG A 161 12.24 -55.44 6.49
C ARG A 161 12.63 -54.06 7.00
N TYR A 162 11.81 -53.05 6.71
CA TYR A 162 12.09 -51.64 7.01
C TYR A 162 10.98 -50.98 7.86
N PRO A 163 10.64 -51.53 9.05
CA PRO A 163 9.47 -51.07 9.82
C PRO A 163 9.58 -49.62 10.33
N ALA A 164 10.79 -49.07 10.44
CA ALA A 164 11.03 -47.68 10.85
C ALA A 164 10.62 -46.65 9.78
N HIS A 165 10.59 -47.06 8.51
CA HIS A 165 10.35 -46.18 7.36
C HIS A 165 8.86 -45.98 7.03
N ASP A 166 7.96 -46.69 7.72
CA ASP A 166 6.50 -46.56 7.54
C ASP A 166 6.07 -46.73 6.07
N LEU A 167 6.60 -47.77 5.42
CA LEU A 167 6.28 -48.18 4.05
C LEU A 167 4.86 -48.76 3.96
N ARG A 168 3.83 -47.97 4.28
CA ARG A 168 2.43 -48.41 4.26
C ARG A 168 1.80 -48.14 2.90
N GLU A 169 0.92 -49.05 2.50
CA GLU A 169 0.19 -48.97 1.23
C GLU A 169 1.16 -48.68 0.06
N ASN A 170 0.79 -47.75 -0.81
CA ASN A 170 1.61 -47.22 -1.88
C ASN A 170 2.01 -45.75 -1.62
N PHE A 171 2.10 -45.32 -0.36
CA PHE A 171 2.43 -43.94 -0.04
C PHE A 171 3.90 -43.62 -0.32
N CYS A 172 4.19 -42.45 -0.87
CA CYS A 172 5.55 -41.99 -1.15
C CYS A 172 6.40 -41.93 0.13
N ARG A 173 7.62 -42.47 0.07
CA ARG A 173 8.57 -42.53 1.19
C ARG A 173 9.99 -42.31 0.69
N ASN A 174 10.91 -42.07 1.61
CA ASN A 174 12.33 -41.92 1.27
C ASN A 174 13.22 -42.88 2.09
N PRO A 175 13.16 -44.20 1.81
CA PRO A 175 13.89 -45.18 2.60
C PRO A 175 15.42 -45.14 2.41
N ASN A 176 15.89 -44.67 1.26
CA ASN A 176 17.31 -44.53 0.90
C ASN A 176 17.88 -43.12 1.14
N ASN A 177 17.10 -42.19 1.70
CA ASN A 177 17.48 -40.79 1.93
C ASN A 177 17.95 -40.08 0.65
N ASP A 178 17.23 -40.32 -0.44
CA ASP A 178 17.42 -39.69 -1.74
C ASP A 178 17.34 -38.15 -1.64
N PRO A 179 18.27 -37.41 -2.28
CA PRO A 179 18.24 -35.95 -2.30
C PRO A 179 17.02 -35.36 -3.03
N GLY A 180 16.44 -36.08 -4.01
CA GLY A 180 15.21 -35.68 -4.70
C GLY A 180 13.96 -35.76 -3.83
N GLY A 181 14.05 -36.39 -2.66
CA GLY A 181 12.97 -36.46 -1.68
C GLY A 181 12.15 -37.75 -1.76
N PRO A 182 10.92 -37.76 -1.22
CA PRO A 182 10.07 -38.94 -1.21
C PRO A 182 9.67 -39.39 -2.62
N TRP A 183 9.78 -40.69 -2.85
CA TRP A 183 9.50 -41.35 -4.11
C TRP A 183 8.68 -42.62 -3.88
N CYS A 184 8.23 -43.24 -4.97
CA CYS A 184 7.61 -44.56 -4.94
C CYS A 184 7.97 -45.36 -6.20
N TYR A 185 7.84 -46.69 -6.12
CA TYR A 185 7.77 -47.51 -7.31
C TYR A 185 6.47 -47.20 -8.05
N THR A 186 6.48 -47.16 -9.37
CA THR A 186 5.28 -46.78 -10.13
C THR A 186 4.55 -48.00 -10.65
N THR A 187 3.28 -47.84 -11.04
CA THR A 187 2.53 -48.87 -11.74
C THR A 187 2.83 -48.91 -13.25
N ASP A 188 3.63 -47.99 -13.78
CA ASP A 188 4.08 -47.99 -15.18
C ASP A 188 5.36 -48.84 -15.31
N PRO A 189 5.37 -49.90 -16.13
CA PRO A 189 6.56 -50.73 -16.33
C PRO A 189 7.73 -49.98 -16.98
N ASN A 190 7.48 -48.86 -17.67
CA ASN A 190 8.53 -48.05 -18.30
C ASN A 190 9.23 -47.11 -17.29
N ILE A 191 8.57 -46.80 -16.18
CA ILE A 191 9.07 -45.88 -15.16
C ILE A 191 9.15 -46.64 -13.85
N ARG A 192 10.30 -47.26 -13.57
CA ARG A 192 10.47 -48.10 -12.38
C ARG A 192 10.17 -47.37 -11.07
N ALA A 193 10.69 -46.17 -10.90
CA ALA A 193 10.48 -45.33 -9.72
C ALA A 193 10.59 -43.86 -10.09
N GLU A 194 9.81 -43.01 -9.42
CA GLU A 194 9.83 -41.57 -9.63
C GLU A 194 9.54 -40.83 -8.31
N GLU A 195 10.09 -39.63 -8.18
CA GLU A 195 9.79 -38.72 -7.07
C GLU A 195 8.34 -38.22 -7.10
N CYS A 196 7.80 -37.92 -5.92
CA CYS A 196 6.39 -37.59 -5.78
C CYS A 196 6.04 -36.10 -5.88
N GLY A 197 7.05 -35.22 -5.97
CA GLY A 197 6.85 -33.77 -6.06
C GLY A 197 6.09 -33.21 -4.87
N ILE A 198 6.42 -33.66 -3.66
CA ILE A 198 5.72 -33.22 -2.43
C ILE A 198 6.21 -31.81 -2.08
N PRO A 199 5.30 -30.82 -1.95
CA PRO A 199 5.71 -29.45 -1.68
C PRO A 199 6.29 -29.29 -0.28
N GLN A 200 7.13 -28.26 -0.09
CA GLN A 200 7.50 -27.83 1.24
C GLN A 200 6.28 -27.21 1.93
N CYS A 201 6.13 -27.39 3.25
CA CYS A 201 5.02 -26.78 3.97
C CYS A 201 5.07 -25.24 3.93
N THR A 202 6.22 -24.66 3.61
CA THR A 202 6.41 -23.23 3.38
C THR A 202 5.81 -22.74 2.06
N GLU A 203 5.50 -23.65 1.14
CA GLU A 203 4.98 -23.40 -0.21
C GLU A 203 3.51 -23.84 -0.37
N GLU A 204 3.01 -24.74 0.50
CA GLU A 204 1.63 -25.25 0.47
C GLU A 204 0.60 -24.12 0.75
N GLU A 205 0.90 -23.25 1.71
CA GLU A 205 0.11 -22.06 2.00
C GLU A 205 1.04 -20.85 2.03
N CYS A 206 0.76 -19.89 1.17
CA CYS A 206 1.48 -18.64 1.08
C CYS A 206 0.89 -17.55 1.99
N ILE A 207 1.69 -16.56 2.35
CA ILE A 207 1.25 -15.38 3.09
C ILE A 207 0.76 -14.30 2.12
N LYS A 208 -0.38 -13.68 2.47
CA LYS A 208 -0.81 -12.40 1.91
C LYS A 208 -0.36 -11.30 2.87
N CYS A 209 -0.02 -10.12 2.36
CA CYS A 209 0.42 -9.00 3.20
C CYS A 209 1.63 -9.39 4.09
N ASN A 210 1.50 -9.24 5.40
CA ASN A 210 2.43 -9.67 6.45
C ASN A 210 1.97 -10.96 7.16
N GLY A 211 0.97 -11.68 6.63
CA GLY A 211 0.53 -12.97 7.18
C GLY A 211 -0.29 -12.92 8.47
N GLU A 212 -1.02 -11.83 8.77
CA GLU A 212 -1.99 -11.77 9.88
C GLU A 212 -3.04 -12.90 9.80
N ASP A 213 -3.53 -13.15 8.59
CA ASP A 213 -4.54 -14.19 8.31
C ASP A 213 -3.92 -15.54 7.95
N TYR A 214 -2.59 -15.67 8.06
CA TYR A 214 -1.92 -16.93 7.80
C TYR A 214 -2.40 -18.01 8.78
N ARG A 215 -2.90 -19.12 8.26
CA ARG A 215 -3.35 -20.27 9.05
C ARG A 215 -2.63 -21.58 8.72
N GLY A 216 -1.59 -21.52 7.89
CA GLY A 216 -0.82 -22.68 7.49
C GLY A 216 -0.05 -23.35 8.62
N ARG A 217 0.61 -24.46 8.28
CA ARG A 217 1.12 -25.47 9.23
C ARG A 217 2.62 -25.43 9.47
N VAL A 218 3.28 -24.36 9.03
CA VAL A 218 4.70 -24.12 9.30
C VAL A 218 4.91 -23.96 10.81
N ASP A 219 5.81 -24.76 11.38
CA ASP A 219 6.11 -24.82 12.82
C ASP A 219 7.62 -24.76 13.12
N HIS A 220 8.41 -24.27 12.15
CA HIS A 220 9.83 -24.02 12.28
C HIS A 220 10.16 -22.60 11.82
N THR A 221 11.16 -22.00 12.47
CA THR A 221 11.67 -20.67 12.13
C THR A 221 12.54 -20.71 10.88
N GLU A 222 12.91 -19.54 10.36
CA GLU A 222 13.77 -19.44 9.16
C GLU A 222 15.15 -20.07 9.31
N SER A 223 15.69 -20.15 10.54
CA SER A 223 16.93 -20.87 10.84
C SER A 223 16.71 -22.34 11.19
N GLY A 224 15.48 -22.85 11.07
CA GLY A 224 15.11 -24.24 11.34
C GLY A 224 14.90 -24.57 12.82
N ARG A 225 14.71 -23.59 13.72
CA ARG A 225 14.39 -23.87 15.12
C ARG A 225 12.92 -24.29 15.26
N GLU A 226 12.66 -25.33 16.06
CA GLU A 226 11.29 -25.80 16.35
C GLU A 226 10.54 -24.74 17.18
N CYS A 227 9.31 -24.43 16.76
CA CYS A 227 8.47 -23.47 17.47
C CYS A 227 7.94 -24.04 18.80
N GLN A 228 7.93 -23.20 19.83
CA GLN A 228 7.21 -23.41 21.09
C GLN A 228 5.70 -23.31 20.84
N ARG A 229 4.92 -24.12 21.55
CA ARG A 229 3.46 -24.05 21.48
C ARG A 229 2.94 -22.78 22.13
N TRP A 230 1.96 -22.14 21.49
CA TRP A 230 1.29 -20.95 22.02
C TRP A 230 0.60 -21.23 23.37
N ASP A 231 0.13 -22.45 23.61
CA ASP A 231 -0.47 -22.86 24.89
C ASP A 231 0.55 -23.31 25.95
N SER A 232 1.86 -23.21 25.65
CA SER A 232 2.95 -23.55 26.57
C SER A 232 3.60 -22.29 27.15
N VAL A 233 3.95 -22.31 28.43
CA VAL A 233 4.70 -21.24 29.13
C VAL A 233 6.20 -21.53 29.23
N ARG A 234 6.70 -22.48 28.44
CA ARG A 234 8.09 -22.98 28.48
C ARG A 234 8.61 -23.29 27.07
N PRO A 235 9.91 -23.08 26.79
CA PRO A 235 10.91 -22.48 27.68
C PRO A 235 10.66 -21.01 27.99
N HIS A 236 9.99 -20.29 27.10
CA HIS A 236 9.74 -18.86 27.25
C HIS A 236 8.35 -18.65 27.85
N ASN A 237 8.27 -17.92 28.95
CA ASN A 237 6.98 -17.54 29.52
C ASN A 237 6.42 -16.35 28.74
N HIS A 238 5.20 -16.47 28.21
CA HIS A 238 4.51 -15.42 27.49
C HIS A 238 3.05 -15.36 27.89
N HIS A 239 2.50 -14.16 28.02
CA HIS A 239 1.09 -13.97 28.34
C HIS A 239 0.21 -14.39 27.16
N PHE A 240 -0.76 -15.28 27.43
CA PHE A 240 -1.72 -15.76 26.44
C PHE A 240 -2.79 -14.69 26.19
N GLN A 241 -2.39 -13.57 25.59
CA GLN A 241 -3.21 -12.35 25.47
C GLN A 241 -4.05 -12.32 24.18
N TYR A 242 -3.93 -13.33 23.31
CA TYR A 242 -4.51 -13.36 21.96
C TYR A 242 -5.50 -14.52 21.76
N ARG A 243 -6.43 -14.71 22.70
CA ARG A 243 -7.37 -15.85 22.71
C ARG A 243 -8.22 -15.95 21.42
N ASP A 244 -8.45 -14.81 20.75
CA ASP A 244 -9.31 -14.68 19.58
C ASP A 244 -8.55 -14.78 18.23
N LYS A 245 -7.24 -15.01 18.24
CA LYS A 245 -6.37 -15.00 17.03
C LYS A 245 -6.02 -16.40 16.49
N ASP A 246 -6.80 -17.43 16.86
CA ASP A 246 -6.63 -18.82 16.41
C ASP A 246 -5.17 -19.34 16.51
N LEU A 247 -4.56 -19.13 17.67
CA LEU A 247 -3.19 -19.54 18.00
C LEU A 247 -3.11 -21.06 18.25
N ARG A 248 -3.23 -21.84 17.18
CA ARG A 248 -3.18 -23.30 17.24
C ARG A 248 -1.76 -23.83 17.39
N ASP A 249 -1.60 -24.75 18.34
CA ASP A 249 -0.38 -25.52 18.58
C ASP A 249 0.89 -24.65 18.64
N ASN A 250 1.90 -24.94 17.81
CA ASN A 250 3.14 -24.18 17.66
C ASN A 250 3.31 -23.66 16.22
N TYR A 251 2.21 -23.48 15.49
CA TYR A 251 2.30 -22.98 14.12
C TYR A 251 2.68 -21.49 14.11
N CYS A 252 3.46 -21.07 13.11
CA CYS A 252 3.83 -19.68 12.92
C CYS A 252 2.59 -18.83 12.71
N ARG A 253 2.49 -17.71 13.44
CA ARG A 253 1.34 -16.79 13.38
C ARG A 253 1.84 -15.36 13.49
N ASN A 254 0.99 -14.41 13.11
CA ASN A 254 1.28 -13.00 13.29
C ASN A 254 0.17 -12.31 14.12
N PRO A 255 0.07 -12.60 15.43
CA PRO A 255 -1.03 -12.09 16.27
C PRO A 255 -0.89 -10.61 16.63
N ASP A 256 0.33 -10.07 16.61
CA ASP A 256 0.70 -8.74 17.08
C ASP A 256 1.15 -7.81 15.94
N ASN A 257 0.79 -8.16 14.70
CA ASN A 257 1.03 -7.37 13.50
C ASN A 257 2.50 -6.98 13.28
N ARG A 258 3.40 -7.96 13.44
CA ARG A 258 4.80 -7.84 13.04
C ARG A 258 4.95 -7.90 11.52
N LEU A 259 6.20 -7.79 11.09
CA LEU A 259 6.60 -7.85 9.68
C LEU A 259 6.12 -9.11 8.95
N ARG A 260 6.16 -10.26 9.61
CA ARG A 260 5.77 -11.56 9.04
C ARG A 260 5.45 -12.54 10.18
N PRO A 261 4.84 -13.71 9.88
CA PRO A 261 4.57 -14.70 10.91
C PRO A 261 5.85 -15.14 11.64
N TRP A 262 5.68 -15.37 12.93
CA TRP A 262 6.74 -15.71 13.85
C TRP A 262 6.24 -16.73 14.87
N CYS A 263 7.15 -17.26 15.67
CA CYS A 263 6.81 -18.09 16.82
C CYS A 263 7.85 -17.90 17.93
N TYR A 264 7.46 -18.22 19.17
CA TYR A 264 8.46 -18.47 20.21
C TYR A 264 9.26 -19.72 19.85
N THR A 265 10.54 -19.77 20.17
CA THR A 265 11.38 -20.93 19.82
C THR A 265 11.57 -21.88 21.00
N MET A 266 11.89 -23.13 20.71
CA MET A 266 12.29 -24.10 21.74
C MET A 266 13.73 -23.88 22.25
N ASP A 267 14.49 -22.95 21.66
CA ASP A 267 15.85 -22.59 22.09
C ASP A 267 15.79 -21.59 23.26
N PRO A 268 16.31 -21.93 24.46
CA PRO A 268 16.33 -21.01 25.59
C PRO A 268 17.07 -19.69 25.34
N LYS A 269 17.97 -19.62 24.35
CA LYS A 269 18.73 -18.42 24.02
C LYS A 269 18.01 -17.48 23.06
N THR A 270 17.06 -18.00 22.29
CA THR A 270 16.36 -17.24 21.24
C THR A 270 14.87 -17.25 21.56
N PRO A 271 14.34 -16.21 22.24
CA PRO A 271 12.95 -16.20 22.68
C PRO A 271 11.94 -16.41 21.55
N TRP A 272 12.13 -15.71 20.44
CA TRP A 272 11.26 -15.78 19.26
C TRP A 272 12.07 -15.50 18.00
N GLU A 273 11.55 -15.91 16.86
CA GLU A 273 12.15 -15.69 15.55
C GLU A 273 11.08 -15.72 14.46
N TYR A 274 11.36 -15.09 13.32
CA TYR A 274 10.47 -15.13 12.16
C TYR A 274 10.49 -16.50 11.46
N CYS A 275 9.39 -16.80 10.78
CA CYS A 275 9.28 -17.98 9.93
C CYS A 275 9.47 -17.59 8.46
N ASN A 276 10.07 -18.50 7.68
CA ASN A 276 10.22 -18.32 6.24
C ASN A 276 8.99 -18.95 5.54
N ILE A 277 8.07 -18.13 5.05
CA ILE A 277 6.86 -18.56 4.37
C ILE A 277 6.76 -17.76 3.08
N THR A 278 6.43 -18.42 1.96
CA THR A 278 6.38 -17.77 0.65
C THR A 278 5.24 -16.76 0.57
N MET A 279 5.46 -15.66 -0.13
CA MET A 279 4.37 -14.73 -0.49
C MET A 279 3.53 -15.37 -1.59
N CYS A 280 2.23 -15.12 -1.58
CA CYS A 280 1.38 -15.60 -2.67
C CYS A 280 1.77 -14.88 -3.96
N ASP A 281 2.11 -15.63 -5.01
CA ASP A 281 2.18 -15.11 -6.37
C ASP A 281 0.76 -14.71 -6.76
N SER A 282 0.42 -13.44 -6.51
CA SER A 282 -0.77 -12.88 -7.11
C SER A 282 -0.49 -12.78 -8.60
N ASP A 283 -1.17 -13.60 -9.40
CA ASP A 283 -1.66 -13.13 -10.69
C ASP A 283 -2.14 -11.69 -10.47
N TYR A 284 -1.46 -10.76 -11.14
CA TYR A 284 -1.94 -9.40 -11.34
C TYR A 284 -3.20 -9.48 -12.21
N ASN A 285 -4.29 -10.01 -11.68
CA ASN A 285 -5.61 -9.67 -12.15
C ASN A 285 -6.04 -8.45 -11.34
N GLU A 286 -6.11 -7.32 -12.05
CA GLU A 286 -6.80 -6.08 -11.69
C GLU A 286 -8.31 -6.28 -11.39
N GLU A 287 -8.78 -7.48 -11.11
CA GLU A 287 -10.20 -7.82 -10.99
C GLU A 287 -10.63 -8.42 -9.64
N SER A 288 -9.81 -8.26 -8.58
CA SER A 288 -10.39 -8.23 -7.24
C SER A 288 -10.51 -6.79 -6.77
N VAL A 289 -11.53 -6.11 -7.29
CA VAL A 289 -12.06 -4.87 -6.69
C VAL A 289 -12.58 -5.23 -5.31
N VAL A 290 -11.69 -5.28 -4.31
CA VAL A 290 -12.10 -4.94 -2.95
C VAL A 290 -12.59 -3.51 -3.08
N ILE A 291 -13.89 -3.28 -2.84
CA ILE A 291 -14.51 -1.96 -2.87
C ILE A 291 -13.78 -1.11 -1.82
N ALA A 292 -12.69 -0.48 -2.24
CA ALA A 292 -11.83 0.27 -1.36
C ALA A 292 -12.50 1.62 -1.15
N SER A 293 -12.98 1.85 0.06
CA SER A 293 -13.63 3.10 0.39
C SER A 293 -12.59 4.23 0.45
N THR A 294 -12.74 5.22 -0.41
CA THR A 294 -11.84 6.40 -0.46
C THR A 294 -12.41 7.58 0.32
N SER A 295 -13.73 7.59 0.54
CA SER A 295 -14.47 8.68 1.20
C SER A 295 -14.93 8.38 2.61
N CYS A 296 -15.21 7.12 2.95
CA CYS A 296 -15.76 6.69 4.23
C CYS A 296 -15.09 5.41 4.75
N LEU A 297 -15.37 5.00 5.99
CA LEU A 297 -14.85 3.80 6.64
C LEU A 297 -15.90 2.69 6.58
N GLU A 298 -15.59 1.60 5.90
CA GLU A 298 -16.33 0.36 6.10
C GLU A 298 -15.77 -0.39 7.32
N ARG A 299 -16.65 -0.89 8.19
CA ARG A 299 -16.26 -1.65 9.40
C ARG A 299 -15.21 -0.88 10.23
N LYS A 300 -13.96 -1.36 10.26
CA LYS A 300 -12.83 -0.77 10.99
C LYS A 300 -11.93 0.12 10.11
N GLY A 301 -12.21 0.25 8.82
CA GLY A 301 -11.41 1.06 7.89
C GLY A 301 -10.07 0.42 7.48
N THR A 302 -9.96 -0.91 7.51
CA THR A 302 -8.76 -1.64 7.05
C THR A 302 -8.57 -1.58 5.52
N ASP A 303 -9.67 -1.42 4.81
CA ASP A 303 -9.84 -1.23 3.38
C ASP A 303 -9.92 0.26 2.98
N TYR A 304 -9.86 1.18 3.95
CA TYR A 304 -9.83 2.61 3.66
C TYR A 304 -8.57 2.95 2.85
N ARG A 305 -8.76 3.58 1.69
CA ARG A 305 -7.68 4.00 0.77
C ARG A 305 -7.74 5.49 0.42
N GLY A 306 -8.48 6.28 1.21
CA GLY A 306 -8.58 7.71 1.02
C GLY A 306 -7.32 8.49 1.40
N THR A 307 -7.38 9.80 1.24
CA THR A 307 -6.23 10.71 1.39
C THR A 307 -6.25 11.54 2.67
N MET A 308 -7.12 11.22 3.63
CA MET A 308 -7.12 11.89 4.95
C MET A 308 -5.75 11.73 5.62
N ASN A 309 -5.13 12.81 6.06
CA ASN A 309 -3.82 12.81 6.72
C ASN A 309 -3.74 13.75 7.94
N LEU A 310 -4.90 14.12 8.48
CA LEU A 310 -5.02 14.92 9.70
C LEU A 310 -5.78 14.14 10.78
N THR A 311 -5.40 14.36 12.02
CA THR A 311 -6.07 13.79 13.20
C THR A 311 -7.33 14.59 13.56
N SER A 312 -8.11 14.13 14.56
CA SER A 312 -9.24 14.89 15.15
C SER A 312 -8.85 16.30 15.59
N GLU A 313 -7.61 16.48 15.99
CA GLU A 313 -7.09 17.71 16.60
C GLU A 313 -6.34 18.59 15.58
N GLY A 314 -6.35 18.21 14.29
CA GLY A 314 -5.69 18.95 13.22
C GLY A 314 -4.17 18.73 13.14
N VAL A 315 -3.63 17.75 13.90
CA VAL A 315 -2.22 17.39 13.83
C VAL A 315 -1.96 16.61 12.54
N SER A 316 -0.89 16.95 11.83
CA SER A 316 -0.51 16.25 10.60
C SER A 316 0.03 14.86 10.89
N CYS A 317 -0.31 13.91 10.02
CA CYS A 317 0.26 12.59 10.06
C CYS A 317 1.72 12.61 9.59
N GLN A 318 2.57 11.85 10.27
CA GLN A 318 3.91 11.49 9.83
C GLN A 318 3.81 10.52 8.65
N HIS A 319 4.69 10.68 7.67
CA HIS A 319 4.78 9.81 6.50
C HIS A 319 5.19 8.37 6.91
N TRP A 320 4.59 7.36 6.28
CA TRP A 320 4.79 5.95 6.70
C TRP A 320 6.18 5.40 6.42
N ASP A 321 6.96 6.00 5.52
CA ASP A 321 8.38 5.66 5.32
C ASP A 321 9.33 6.49 6.19
N ALA A 322 8.84 7.52 6.87
CA ALA A 322 9.65 8.36 7.75
C ALA A 322 9.85 7.67 9.10
N GLN A 323 11.03 7.84 9.70
CA GLN A 323 11.36 7.31 11.03
C GLN A 323 11.55 8.41 12.08
N PHE A 324 11.08 9.63 11.78
CA PHE A 324 11.15 10.81 12.63
C PHE A 324 9.83 11.61 12.52
N PRO A 325 9.26 12.15 13.62
CA PRO A 325 9.75 12.06 15.00
C PRO A 325 9.61 10.65 15.62
N HIS A 326 8.72 9.80 15.09
CA HIS A 326 8.45 8.48 15.67
C HIS A 326 9.04 7.35 14.83
N LYS A 327 10.00 6.62 15.40
CA LYS A 327 10.50 5.36 14.81
C LYS A 327 9.45 4.26 14.91
N HIS A 328 9.18 3.52 13.83
CA HIS A 328 8.14 2.48 13.80
C HIS A 328 8.38 1.38 12.75
N SER A 329 7.68 0.24 12.89
CA SER A 329 7.80 -0.93 12.02
C SER A 329 6.90 -0.92 10.77
N PHE A 330 5.91 -0.02 10.71
CA PHE A 330 4.91 0.10 9.64
C PHE A 330 5.44 0.75 8.36
N LEU A 331 6.41 0.10 7.70
CA LEU A 331 6.99 0.61 6.46
C LEU A 331 6.21 0.14 5.23
N PRO A 332 6.05 0.98 4.17
CA PRO A 332 5.25 0.63 3.00
C PRO A 332 5.73 -0.65 2.29
N GLN A 333 7.04 -0.86 2.25
CA GLN A 333 7.69 -2.03 1.65
C GLN A 333 7.29 -3.35 2.33
N ASN A 334 7.01 -3.28 3.64
CA ASN A 334 6.68 -4.42 4.49
C ASN A 334 5.17 -4.74 4.50
N TYR A 335 4.33 -3.75 4.16
CA TYR A 335 2.87 -3.84 4.20
C TYR A 335 2.26 -3.40 2.86
N LYS A 336 2.78 -3.93 1.74
CA LYS A 336 2.39 -3.51 0.38
C LYS A 336 0.87 -3.49 0.15
N CYS A 337 0.15 -4.48 0.69
CA CYS A 337 -1.31 -4.57 0.55
C CYS A 337 -2.12 -3.56 1.39
N LYS A 338 -1.50 -2.91 2.38
CA LYS A 338 -2.17 -1.98 3.30
C LYS A 338 -2.16 -0.54 2.78
N ASP A 339 -1.54 -0.29 1.62
CA ASP A 339 -1.46 1.04 0.99
C ASP A 339 -0.92 2.11 1.93
N LEU A 340 0.20 1.84 2.61
CA LEU A 340 0.86 2.81 3.49
C LEU A 340 1.64 3.88 2.70
N ARG A 341 1.03 4.46 1.66
CA ARG A 341 1.63 5.54 0.89
C ARG A 341 1.44 6.88 1.60
N GLU A 342 2.35 7.80 1.33
CA GLU A 342 2.31 9.16 1.88
C GLU A 342 2.22 9.16 3.43
N ASN A 343 1.48 10.11 3.97
CA ASN A 343 1.11 10.20 5.37
C ASN A 343 -0.38 9.95 5.61
N TYR A 344 -1.05 9.21 4.72
CA TYR A 344 -2.49 9.02 4.84
C TYR A 344 -2.87 8.13 6.03
N CYS A 345 -3.98 8.43 6.68
CA CYS A 345 -4.59 7.61 7.71
C CYS A 345 -4.87 6.20 7.17
N ARG A 346 -4.32 5.20 7.85
CA ARG A 346 -4.50 3.78 7.48
C ARG A 346 -4.78 2.98 8.73
N ASN A 347 -5.28 1.77 8.54
CA ASN A 347 -5.48 0.84 9.65
C ASN A 347 -4.70 -0.47 9.40
N PRO A 348 -3.36 -0.40 9.44
CA PRO A 348 -2.53 -1.58 9.14
C PRO A 348 -2.59 -2.65 10.24
N ASP A 349 -2.98 -2.32 11.47
CA ASP A 349 -3.02 -3.24 12.62
C ASP A 349 -4.42 -3.76 12.99
N GLY A 350 -5.44 -3.39 12.21
CA GLY A 350 -6.82 -3.82 12.47
C GLY A 350 -7.41 -3.22 13.76
N SER A 351 -6.88 -2.06 14.19
CA SER A 351 -7.45 -1.23 15.25
C SER A 351 -8.92 -0.87 14.97
N ASP A 352 -9.63 -0.31 15.94
CA ASP A 352 -11.06 -0.01 15.77
C ASP A 352 -11.36 1.12 14.75
N GLN A 353 -10.34 1.89 14.35
CA GLN A 353 -10.44 2.95 13.35
C GLN A 353 -9.05 3.23 12.72
N PRO A 354 -8.98 3.84 11.51
CA PRO A 354 -7.71 4.28 10.95
C PRO A 354 -7.01 5.32 11.81
N TRP A 355 -5.70 5.30 11.74
CA TRP A 355 -4.80 6.12 12.54
C TRP A 355 -3.54 6.43 11.74
N CYS A 356 -2.70 7.30 12.29
CA CYS A 356 -1.36 7.56 11.79
C CYS A 356 -0.39 7.86 12.95
N PHE A 357 0.91 7.72 12.69
CA PHE A 357 1.91 8.40 13.50
C PHE A 357 1.77 9.90 13.27
N THR A 358 2.04 10.74 14.27
CA THR A 358 1.83 12.20 14.12
C THR A 358 3.17 12.92 13.94
N THR A 359 3.14 14.12 13.38
CA THR A 359 4.33 14.98 13.31
C THR A 359 4.67 15.65 14.64
N ASP A 360 3.82 15.55 15.67
CA ASP A 360 4.11 16.05 17.01
C ASP A 360 4.96 15.03 17.79
N PRO A 361 6.17 15.39 18.25
CA PRO A 361 7.02 14.54 19.08
C PRO A 361 6.37 14.09 20.39
N ASN A 362 5.39 14.83 20.91
CA ASN A 362 4.69 14.52 22.15
C ASN A 362 3.46 13.61 21.96
N GLN A 363 2.95 13.48 20.73
CA GLN A 363 1.80 12.64 20.39
C GLN A 363 2.23 11.55 19.41
N ARG A 364 2.62 10.37 19.93
CA ARG A 364 3.17 9.30 19.08
C ARG A 364 2.22 8.82 17.98
N ARG A 365 0.94 8.66 18.31
CA ARG A 365 -0.09 8.13 17.42
C ARG A 365 -1.43 8.79 17.75
N ALA A 366 -2.24 9.02 16.73
CA ALA A 366 -3.60 9.52 16.90
C ALA A 366 -4.55 8.87 15.89
N ASN A 367 -5.83 8.78 16.27
CA ASN A 367 -6.88 8.20 15.44
C ASN A 367 -7.45 9.26 14.48
N CYS A 368 -7.81 8.82 13.28
CA CYS A 368 -8.41 9.66 12.25
C CYS A 368 -9.94 9.54 12.31
N THR A 369 -10.54 10.15 13.33
CA THR A 369 -11.98 10.09 13.59
C THR A 369 -12.81 10.92 12.62
N HIS A 370 -12.18 11.84 11.87
CA HIS A 370 -12.83 12.67 10.85
C HIS A 370 -13.26 11.91 9.59
N ILE A 371 -12.91 10.62 9.48
CA ILE A 371 -13.34 9.81 8.34
C ILE A 371 -14.74 9.24 8.65
N PRO A 372 -15.77 9.59 7.87
CA PRO A 372 -17.16 9.16 8.14
C PRO A 372 -17.30 7.64 7.95
N ARG A 373 -18.22 6.95 8.64
CA ARG A 373 -18.47 5.50 8.43
C ARG A 373 -19.47 5.28 7.29
N CYS A 374 -19.19 4.33 6.40
CA CYS A 374 -20.10 3.97 5.30
C CYS A 374 -21.34 3.28 5.87
N GLY A 375 -22.53 3.70 5.47
CA GLY A 375 -23.80 3.10 5.92
C GLY A 375 -24.15 3.34 7.40
N ALA A 376 -23.42 4.20 8.12
CA ALA A 376 -23.97 4.74 9.36
C ALA A 376 -25.15 5.62 8.97
N GLU A 377 -26.36 5.16 9.27
CA GLU A 377 -27.57 5.99 9.32
C GLU A 377 -27.42 7.02 10.46
N THR A 378 -26.49 7.94 10.30
CA THR A 378 -26.74 9.31 10.68
C THR A 378 -27.42 9.93 9.48
N SER A 379 -28.67 10.30 9.66
CA SER A 379 -29.46 11.17 8.81
C SER A 379 -28.74 12.50 8.54
N GLN A 380 -27.72 12.45 7.70
CA GLN A 380 -27.26 13.56 6.88
C GLN A 380 -27.16 12.97 5.49
N GLU A 381 -28.19 13.25 4.69
CA GLU A 381 -28.13 13.13 3.24
C GLU A 381 -26.75 13.61 2.80
N THR A 382 -26.07 12.83 1.97
CA THR A 382 -24.84 13.31 1.33
C THR A 382 -25.31 14.47 0.45
N GLU A 383 -25.19 15.68 0.96
CA GLU A 383 -25.60 16.90 0.27
C GLU A 383 -24.77 16.96 -1.03
N CYS A 384 -25.38 16.56 -2.14
CA CYS A 384 -24.85 16.68 -3.48
C CYS A 384 -25.63 17.78 -4.20
N TYR A 385 -25.07 18.31 -5.28
CA TYR A 385 -25.76 19.33 -6.08
C TYR A 385 -26.07 18.79 -7.48
N GLU A 386 -27.22 19.20 -8.03
CA GLU A 386 -27.60 18.88 -9.40
C GLU A 386 -27.14 19.99 -10.36
N GLU A 387 -26.80 19.62 -11.59
CA GLU A 387 -26.26 20.51 -12.62
C GLU A 387 -25.04 21.31 -12.13
N THR A 388 -25.13 22.64 -12.02
CA THR A 388 -24.09 23.53 -11.46
C THR A 388 -24.28 23.79 -9.97
N GLY A 389 -25.41 23.38 -9.37
CA GLY A 389 -25.72 23.63 -7.97
C GLY A 389 -26.30 25.01 -7.70
N GLU A 390 -26.90 25.65 -8.71
CA GLU A 390 -27.66 26.89 -8.56
C GLU A 390 -28.80 26.75 -7.53
N THR A 391 -29.49 25.62 -7.55
CA THR A 391 -30.62 25.30 -6.66
C THR A 391 -30.19 24.65 -5.35
N TYR A 392 -28.89 24.49 -5.11
CA TYR A 392 -28.37 23.84 -3.92
C TYR A 392 -28.69 24.68 -2.67
N GLN A 393 -29.52 24.12 -1.78
CA GLN A 393 -29.97 24.78 -0.55
C GLN A 393 -29.46 24.08 0.72
N GLY A 394 -28.44 23.22 0.62
CA GLY A 394 -27.87 22.49 1.75
C GLY A 394 -27.24 23.39 2.84
N THR A 395 -26.75 22.77 3.89
CA THR A 395 -26.25 23.41 5.11
C THR A 395 -24.72 23.37 5.25
N LEU A 396 -24.00 22.85 4.25
CA LEU A 396 -22.54 22.87 4.26
C LEU A 396 -22.00 24.30 4.37
N SER A 397 -21.03 24.53 5.25
CA SER A 397 -20.42 25.86 5.52
C SER A 397 -18.90 25.81 5.61
N ILE A 398 -18.26 24.87 4.90
CA ILE A 398 -16.80 24.68 4.90
C ILE A 398 -16.32 24.56 3.44
N THR A 399 -15.24 25.26 3.11
CA THR A 399 -14.61 25.17 1.77
C THR A 399 -13.82 23.87 1.62
N ARG A 400 -13.52 23.48 0.39
CA ARG A 400 -12.66 22.31 0.10
C ARG A 400 -11.25 22.43 0.67
N SER A 401 -10.74 23.66 0.83
CA SER A 401 -9.46 23.93 1.52
C SER A 401 -9.58 23.88 3.05
N GLY A 402 -10.74 23.46 3.59
CA GLY A 402 -10.99 23.33 5.03
C GLY A 402 -11.24 24.65 5.75
N ILE A 403 -11.46 25.75 5.02
CA ILE A 403 -11.67 27.07 5.61
C ILE A 403 -13.16 27.25 5.91
N PRO A 404 -13.54 27.69 7.13
CA PRO A 404 -14.94 28.00 7.44
C PRO A 404 -15.46 29.13 6.56
N CYS A 405 -16.65 28.95 6.00
CA CYS A 405 -17.33 29.98 5.24
C CYS A 405 -17.68 31.20 6.12
N ALA A 406 -17.50 32.39 5.57
CA ALA A 406 -17.97 33.65 6.11
C ALA A 406 -19.46 33.88 5.79
N ASN A 407 -20.09 34.75 6.57
CA ASN A 407 -21.52 35.06 6.39
C ASN A 407 -21.72 35.91 5.13
N TRP A 408 -22.61 35.49 4.23
CA TRP A 408 -22.90 36.19 2.97
C TRP A 408 -23.27 37.65 3.17
N THR A 409 -23.99 37.98 4.25
CA THR A 409 -24.45 39.35 4.53
C THR A 409 -23.30 40.34 4.77
N GLN A 410 -22.09 39.86 5.06
CA GLN A 410 -20.90 40.69 5.29
C GLN A 410 -20.14 41.04 4.01
N HIS A 411 -20.44 40.35 2.91
CA HIS A 411 -19.74 40.49 1.62
C HIS A 411 -20.65 41.01 0.50
N ILE A 412 -21.96 41.12 0.75
CA ILE A 412 -22.94 41.72 -0.17
C ILE A 412 -23.08 43.22 0.17
N ASN A 413 -22.31 44.06 -0.50
CA ASN A 413 -22.57 45.51 -0.50
C ASN A 413 -23.68 45.83 -1.50
N SER A 414 -24.52 46.81 -1.15
CA SER A 414 -25.73 47.25 -1.86
C SER A 414 -25.50 47.91 -3.24
N GLY A 415 -24.42 47.57 -3.95
CA GLY A 415 -23.97 48.25 -5.18
C GLY A 415 -23.86 47.37 -6.43
N ASP A 416 -23.70 46.04 -6.33
CA ASP A 416 -23.58 45.18 -7.51
C ASP A 416 -24.95 44.73 -8.02
N SER A 417 -25.63 45.70 -8.62
CA SER A 417 -26.92 45.55 -9.28
C SER A 417 -26.73 44.99 -10.68
N HIS A 418 -26.50 43.68 -10.82
CA HIS A 418 -26.91 42.95 -12.02
C HIS A 418 -27.27 41.49 -11.67
N SER A 419 -28.56 41.31 -11.41
CA SER A 419 -29.41 40.10 -11.60
C SER A 419 -29.00 38.79 -10.91
N THR A 420 -29.72 38.43 -9.82
CA THR A 420 -30.25 37.09 -9.41
C THR A 420 -30.39 36.87 -7.88
N ILE A 421 -30.30 37.92 -7.06
CA ILE A 421 -30.10 37.82 -5.59
C ILE A 421 -31.31 37.32 -4.75
N SER A 422 -32.51 37.07 -5.30
CA SER A 422 -33.64 36.57 -4.48
C SER A 422 -33.87 35.05 -4.49
N HIS A 423 -33.33 34.29 -5.46
CA HIS A 423 -33.69 32.87 -5.65
C HIS A 423 -32.74 31.85 -5.01
N VAL A 424 -31.50 32.24 -4.66
CA VAL A 424 -30.43 31.29 -4.27
C VAL A 424 -30.31 31.10 -2.75
N GLY A 425 -31.16 31.76 -1.95
CA GLY A 425 -31.22 31.51 -0.50
C GLY A 425 -29.88 31.69 0.21
N LEU A 426 -29.23 32.84 0.02
CA LEU A 426 -27.95 33.25 0.64
C LEU A 426 -28.09 33.48 2.15
N GLN A 427 -28.40 32.42 2.89
CA GLN A 427 -28.62 32.45 4.33
C GLN A 427 -27.34 32.06 5.08
N LYS A 428 -27.05 32.79 6.17
CA LYS A 428 -25.89 32.56 7.05
C LYS A 428 -24.59 32.44 6.23
N ASN A 429 -23.81 31.40 6.45
CA ASN A 429 -22.54 31.13 5.80
C ASN A 429 -22.57 29.81 5.00
N TYR A 430 -23.72 29.40 4.49
CA TYR A 430 -23.85 28.14 3.76
C TYR A 430 -23.34 28.25 2.31
N CYS A 431 -22.79 27.18 1.78
CA CYS A 431 -22.29 27.08 0.41
C CYS A 431 -23.41 27.29 -0.62
N ARG A 432 -23.20 28.18 -1.60
CA ARG A 432 -24.21 28.53 -2.60
C ARG A 432 -23.55 28.76 -3.96
N ASN A 433 -24.33 28.69 -5.03
CA ASN A 433 -23.84 29.00 -6.37
C ASN A 433 -24.65 30.12 -7.05
N PRO A 434 -24.56 31.37 -6.54
CA PRO A 434 -25.37 32.48 -7.04
C PRO A 434 -25.04 32.93 -8.46
N ASP A 435 -23.83 32.64 -8.93
CA ASP A 435 -23.28 32.99 -10.24
C ASP A 435 -23.40 31.84 -11.26
N LYS A 436 -24.08 30.74 -10.91
CA LYS A 436 -24.23 29.53 -11.75
C LYS A 436 -22.89 28.96 -12.23
N ASP A 437 -21.85 29.06 -11.41
CA ASP A 437 -20.51 28.55 -11.71
C ASP A 437 -20.57 27.03 -11.94
N LYS A 438 -20.14 26.58 -13.12
CA LYS A 438 -20.14 25.14 -13.46
C LYS A 438 -19.29 24.27 -12.55
N HIS A 439 -18.36 24.86 -11.81
CA HIS A 439 -17.50 24.14 -10.86
C HIS A 439 -18.15 23.92 -9.49
N GLY A 440 -19.41 24.35 -9.32
CA GLY A 440 -20.23 24.02 -8.17
C GLY A 440 -20.35 25.15 -7.12
N PRO A 441 -21.06 24.86 -6.02
CA PRO A 441 -21.25 25.84 -4.94
C PRO A 441 -19.95 26.25 -4.26
N TRP A 442 -19.89 27.51 -3.85
CA TRP A 442 -18.74 28.14 -3.19
C TRP A 442 -19.20 29.05 -2.05
N CYS A 443 -18.25 29.62 -1.30
CA CYS A 443 -18.56 30.63 -0.29
C CYS A 443 -17.39 31.60 -0.10
N TYR A 444 -17.68 32.78 0.45
CA TYR A 444 -16.63 33.68 0.95
C TYR A 444 -15.99 33.10 2.21
N THR A 445 -14.73 33.47 2.46
CA THR A 445 -13.99 33.15 3.68
C THR A 445 -13.66 34.44 4.43
N ASN A 446 -13.31 34.33 5.71
CA ASN A 446 -13.10 35.50 6.56
C ASN A 446 -11.99 36.41 5.98
N PRO A 447 -12.16 37.75 5.93
CA PRO A 447 -11.15 38.66 5.36
C PRO A 447 -9.74 38.57 5.98
N LYS A 448 -9.58 37.96 7.17
CA LYS A 448 -8.27 37.67 7.77
C LYS A 448 -7.59 36.40 7.24
N THR A 449 -8.28 35.57 6.45
CA THR A 449 -7.72 34.35 5.85
C THR A 449 -7.01 34.66 4.53
N ARG A 450 -6.01 33.84 4.17
CA ARG A 450 -5.18 34.04 2.95
C ARG A 450 -5.99 33.97 1.65
N LEU A 451 -7.09 33.22 1.64
CA LEU A 451 -8.10 33.18 0.57
C LEU A 451 -9.30 34.03 0.99
N SER A 452 -9.92 34.78 0.07
CA SER A 452 -11.16 35.54 0.34
C SER A 452 -12.44 34.78 -0.01
N TRP A 453 -12.32 33.71 -0.79
CA TRP A 453 -13.37 32.77 -1.13
C TRP A 453 -12.72 31.46 -1.58
N ASP A 454 -13.47 30.36 -1.54
CA ASP A 454 -13.07 29.06 -2.08
C ASP A 454 -14.31 28.19 -2.36
N TYR A 455 -14.18 27.18 -3.21
CA TYR A 455 -15.26 26.25 -3.51
C TYR A 455 -15.59 25.38 -2.31
N CYS A 456 -16.84 24.94 -2.23
CA CYS A 456 -17.27 24.06 -1.17
C CYS A 456 -17.00 22.60 -1.49
N ARG A 457 -16.83 21.80 -0.44
CA ARG A 457 -16.57 20.36 -0.56
C ARG A 457 -17.84 19.58 -0.88
N LEU A 458 -18.48 19.88 -2.01
CA LEU A 458 -19.70 19.24 -2.49
C LEU A 458 -19.43 18.53 -3.81
N LYS A 459 -20.09 17.38 -4.02
CA LYS A 459 -19.97 16.61 -5.26
C LYS A 459 -21.27 16.72 -6.08
N PRO A 460 -21.20 16.70 -7.41
CA PRO A 460 -22.40 16.63 -8.24
C PRO A 460 -23.10 15.27 -8.09
N CYS A 461 -24.44 15.25 -8.12
CA CYS A 461 -25.22 14.02 -7.97
C CYS A 461 -25.11 13.10 -9.21
N LYS A 462 -24.91 13.67 -10.42
CA LYS A 462 -24.69 12.97 -11.69
C LYS A 462 -23.78 13.79 -12.61
N TRP A 463 -22.90 13.14 -13.37
CA TRP A 463 -21.97 13.80 -14.30
C TRP A 463 -22.60 13.89 -15.71
N TYR A 464 -22.85 15.09 -16.22
CA TYR A 464 -23.28 15.32 -17.60
C TYR A 464 -22.30 16.25 -18.30
N VAL A 465 -21.87 15.89 -19.51
CA VAL A 465 -21.02 16.74 -20.35
C VAL A 465 -21.73 16.96 -21.69
N THR A 466 -22.06 18.21 -21.98
CA THR A 466 -22.41 18.66 -23.32
C THR A 466 -21.21 19.43 -23.89
N SER A 467 -20.66 18.98 -25.02
CA SER A 467 -19.57 19.65 -25.72
C SER A 467 -20.13 20.55 -26.83
N ALA A 468 -19.80 21.84 -26.78
CA ALA A 468 -20.05 22.79 -27.85
C ALA A 468 -18.82 22.92 -28.76
N LYS A 469 -19.02 23.01 -30.08
CA LYS A 469 -17.96 23.08 -31.11
C LYS A 469 -17.58 24.53 -31.44
N ILE A 470 -16.83 25.22 -30.58
CA ILE A 470 -16.31 26.58 -30.83
C ILE A 470 -14.78 26.52 -31.01
N SER A 471 -14.19 27.24 -31.97
CA SER A 471 -12.72 27.27 -32.16
C SER A 471 -12.04 28.20 -31.14
N CYS A 472 -10.85 27.82 -30.66
CA CYS A 472 -10.09 28.60 -29.67
C CYS A 472 -9.57 29.96 -30.14
N PHE A 473 -9.62 30.22 -31.44
CA PHE A 473 -9.07 31.42 -32.05
C PHE A 473 -10.12 32.47 -32.41
N VAL A 474 -11.41 32.20 -32.12
CA VAL A 474 -12.56 33.08 -32.45
C VAL A 474 -13.00 33.88 -31.22
N HIS A 475 -12.55 35.12 -31.08
CA HIS A 475 -13.18 36.06 -30.15
C HIS A 475 -14.32 36.82 -30.86
N ILE A 476 -15.55 36.58 -30.40
CA ILE A 476 -16.67 37.50 -30.65
C ILE A 476 -16.34 38.84 -29.96
N ASN A 477 -16.60 39.95 -30.66
CA ASN A 477 -16.32 41.33 -30.26
C ASN A 477 -16.93 41.74 -28.90
N THR A 478 -16.35 41.30 -27.79
CA THR A 478 -16.52 41.94 -26.49
C THR A 478 -15.16 42.32 -25.98
N ARG A 479 -14.85 43.61 -26.16
CA ARG A 479 -13.79 44.39 -25.52
C ARG A 479 -13.41 43.79 -24.16
N ILE A 480 -12.34 42.99 -24.14
CA ILE A 480 -11.75 42.51 -22.88
C ILE A 480 -11.25 43.76 -22.16
N VAL A 481 -11.82 44.04 -21.00
CA VAL A 481 -11.34 45.12 -20.13
C VAL A 481 -9.96 44.72 -19.60
N GLY A 482 -8.92 45.40 -20.08
CA GLY A 482 -7.64 45.54 -19.38
C GLY A 482 -6.38 44.92 -19.99
N GLY A 483 -6.41 44.24 -21.13
CA GLY A 483 -5.20 43.73 -21.80
C GLY A 483 -4.81 44.59 -23.00
N HIS A 484 -3.63 45.21 -22.98
CA HIS A 484 -3.05 45.86 -24.16
C HIS A 484 -2.17 44.87 -24.93
N GLU A 485 -2.21 44.95 -26.26
CA GLU A 485 -1.32 44.21 -27.14
C GLU A 485 0.12 44.73 -26.96
N VAL A 486 1.01 43.89 -26.45
CA VAL A 486 2.43 44.23 -26.31
C VAL A 486 3.24 43.30 -27.21
N ARG A 487 3.98 43.90 -28.14
CA ARG A 487 4.90 43.24 -29.07
C ARG A 487 6.09 42.64 -28.29
N GLY A 488 5.87 41.52 -27.61
CA GLY A 488 6.93 40.74 -26.95
C GLY A 488 7.62 39.79 -27.92
N SER A 489 8.89 39.45 -27.65
CA SER A 489 9.56 38.34 -28.33
C SER A 489 8.92 37.01 -27.97
N ASP A 490 9.02 36.00 -28.83
CA ASP A 490 8.47 34.68 -28.57
C ASP A 490 8.95 34.10 -27.22
N GLY A 491 8.04 33.54 -26.43
CA GLY A 491 8.32 32.99 -25.09
C GLY A 491 8.48 34.02 -23.97
N SER A 492 8.32 35.32 -24.23
CA SER A 492 8.44 36.37 -23.19
C SER A 492 7.36 36.35 -22.10
N TRP A 493 6.29 35.56 -22.27
CA TRP A 493 5.26 35.30 -21.26
C TRP A 493 5.60 34.16 -20.30
N VAL A 494 6.69 33.44 -20.56
CA VAL A 494 7.10 32.31 -19.73
C VAL A 494 7.75 32.84 -18.48
N VAL A 495 7.36 32.31 -17.33
CA VAL A 495 7.87 32.77 -16.03
C VAL A 495 8.61 31.65 -15.33
N SER A 496 9.66 32.03 -14.59
CA SER A 496 10.40 31.13 -13.70
C SER A 496 9.89 31.33 -12.28
N ILE A 497 9.24 30.31 -11.73
CA ILE A 497 8.84 30.25 -10.32
C ILE A 497 10.01 29.65 -9.54
N GLN A 498 10.46 30.38 -8.53
CA GLN A 498 11.64 30.04 -7.76
C GLN A 498 11.31 29.84 -6.29
N ARG A 499 12.02 28.91 -5.65
CA ARG A 499 12.02 28.71 -4.19
C ARG A 499 13.45 28.86 -3.70
N GLU A 500 13.67 29.69 -2.68
CA GLU A 500 15.02 29.99 -2.17
C GLU A 500 16.01 30.42 -3.28
N ASN A 501 15.52 31.20 -4.25
CA ASN A 501 16.25 31.68 -5.43
C ASN A 501 16.63 30.62 -6.47
N ILE A 502 16.15 29.38 -6.35
CA ILE A 502 16.39 28.30 -7.30
C ILE A 502 15.14 28.08 -8.15
N HIS A 503 15.31 27.95 -9.47
CA HIS A 503 14.22 27.59 -10.39
C HIS A 503 13.59 26.25 -10.01
N LEU A 504 12.27 26.27 -9.83
CA LEU A 504 11.47 25.12 -9.44
C LEU A 504 10.49 24.70 -10.54
N CYS A 505 9.78 25.67 -11.10
CA CYS A 505 8.71 25.46 -12.07
C CYS A 505 8.64 26.57 -13.11
N GLY A 506 8.01 26.23 -14.24
CA GLY A 506 7.52 27.18 -15.22
C GLY A 506 6.13 27.75 -14.87
N GLY A 507 5.72 28.75 -15.63
CA GLY A 507 4.38 29.32 -15.57
C GLY A 507 4.12 30.24 -16.76
N SER A 508 2.91 30.76 -16.84
CA SER A 508 2.46 31.66 -17.91
C SER A 508 1.96 32.98 -17.35
N LEU A 509 2.51 34.10 -17.79
CA LEU A 509 2.02 35.44 -17.46
C LEU A 509 0.75 35.73 -18.26
N ILE A 510 -0.42 35.58 -17.63
CA ILE A 510 -1.74 35.74 -18.28
C ILE A 510 -2.33 37.15 -18.10
N ARG A 511 -1.79 37.93 -17.16
CA ARG A 511 -1.92 39.40 -17.02
C ARG A 511 -0.66 39.93 -16.35
N GLU A 512 -0.45 41.25 -16.37
CA GLU A 512 0.71 41.91 -15.74
C GLU A 512 0.92 41.46 -14.29
N ASP A 513 -0.15 41.22 -13.52
CA ASP A 513 -0.09 40.80 -12.11
C ASP A 513 -0.56 39.34 -11.86
N TRP A 514 -0.73 38.53 -12.92
CA TRP A 514 -1.26 37.16 -12.80
C TRP A 514 -0.46 36.11 -13.57
N VAL A 515 -0.08 35.06 -12.86
CA VAL A 515 0.61 33.88 -13.40
C VAL A 515 -0.26 32.64 -13.27
N LEU A 516 -0.36 31.85 -14.34
CA LEU A 516 -0.97 30.52 -14.35
C LEU A 516 0.13 29.44 -14.30
N THR A 517 -0.02 28.46 -13.42
CA THR A 517 0.97 27.38 -13.22
C THR A 517 0.29 26.12 -12.63
N ASP A 518 1.10 25.13 -12.27
CA ASP A 518 0.67 23.86 -11.69
C ASP A 518 0.78 23.85 -10.15
N GLN A 519 -0.13 23.13 -9.50
CA GLN A 519 -0.22 23.00 -8.05
C GLN A 519 0.99 22.30 -7.43
N GLN A 520 1.63 21.37 -8.13
CA GLN A 520 2.80 20.63 -7.62
C GLN A 520 4.03 21.51 -7.44
N CYS A 521 4.02 22.73 -7.98
CA CYS A 521 5.04 23.74 -7.72
C CYS A 521 5.03 24.25 -6.28
N PHE A 522 4.00 23.93 -5.50
CA PHE A 522 3.80 24.40 -4.14
C PHE A 522 3.57 23.24 -3.16
N THR A 523 3.98 23.42 -1.91
CA THR A 523 3.84 22.39 -0.86
C THR A 523 2.38 22.15 -0.44
N SER A 524 1.49 23.13 -0.65
CA SER A 524 0.05 23.06 -0.41
C SER A 524 -0.66 24.22 -1.11
N CYS A 525 -1.99 24.32 -1.00
CA CYS A 525 -2.76 25.49 -1.43
C CYS A 525 -2.62 26.71 -0.50
N VAL A 526 -1.91 26.59 0.62
CA VAL A 526 -1.71 27.68 1.59
C VAL A 526 -0.24 27.72 2.07
N PRO A 527 0.77 27.76 1.16
CA PRO A 527 2.18 27.71 1.54
C PRO A 527 2.63 29.04 2.18
N ASP A 528 3.81 29.06 2.81
CA ASP A 528 4.46 30.33 3.12
C ASP A 528 5.04 30.94 1.84
N LEU A 529 4.41 32.00 1.35
CA LEU A 529 4.78 32.65 0.08
C LEU A 529 6.09 33.45 0.16
N LYS A 530 6.65 33.65 1.36
CA LYS A 530 7.93 34.37 1.53
C LYS A 530 9.12 33.66 0.91
N GLU A 531 9.05 32.33 0.82
CA GLU A 531 10.10 31.50 0.20
C GLU A 531 10.05 31.50 -1.33
N TYR A 532 8.96 32.04 -1.91
CA TYR A 532 8.69 31.97 -3.34
C TYR A 532 8.82 33.34 -4.03
N SER A 533 9.36 33.34 -5.24
CA SER A 533 9.44 34.53 -6.10
C SER A 533 9.23 34.16 -7.57
N VAL A 534 8.76 35.12 -8.37
CA VAL A 534 8.57 34.97 -9.81
C VAL A 534 9.54 35.89 -10.55
N GLN A 535 10.15 35.38 -11.63
CA GLN A 535 10.89 36.20 -12.58
C GLN A 535 10.31 36.05 -13.99
N VAL A 536 10.30 37.14 -14.74
CA VAL A 536 9.74 37.25 -16.09
C VAL A 536 10.80 37.74 -17.07
N GLY A 537 10.62 37.45 -18.37
CA GLY A 537 11.50 37.93 -19.44
C GLY A 537 12.89 37.29 -19.48
N LEU A 538 13.12 36.21 -18.72
CA LEU A 538 14.37 35.45 -18.74
C LEU A 538 14.49 34.67 -20.05
N LYS A 539 15.63 34.78 -20.74
CA LYS A 539 15.98 33.84 -21.82
C LYS A 539 16.82 32.70 -21.27
N HIS A 540 17.70 33.02 -20.33
CA HIS A 540 18.58 32.08 -19.66
C HIS A 540 18.42 32.15 -18.14
N LEU A 541 18.41 31.01 -17.44
CA LEU A 541 18.26 31.01 -15.98
C LEU A 541 19.42 31.73 -15.24
N ASN A 542 20.59 31.86 -15.88
CA ASN A 542 21.72 32.62 -15.33
C ASN A 542 21.53 34.16 -15.41
N GLU A 543 20.62 34.67 -16.23
CA GLU A 543 20.28 36.11 -16.31
C GLU A 543 19.46 36.58 -15.10
N SER A 544 19.15 35.65 -14.17
CA SER A 544 18.35 35.90 -12.96
C SER A 544 18.87 37.05 -12.08
N LEU A 545 20.15 37.41 -12.17
CA LEU A 545 20.73 38.53 -11.40
C LEU A 545 20.31 39.91 -11.94
N ASP A 546 20.01 40.01 -13.23
CA ASP A 546 19.72 41.29 -13.91
C ASP A 546 18.20 41.58 -14.00
N HIS A 547 17.36 40.61 -13.62
CA HIS A 547 15.90 40.72 -13.67
C HIS A 547 15.26 40.82 -12.28
N PRO A 548 14.27 41.71 -12.07
CA PRO A 548 13.62 41.87 -10.77
C PRO A 548 12.89 40.59 -10.35
N ARG A 549 12.99 40.28 -9.05
CA ARG A 549 12.24 39.20 -8.41
C ARG A 549 10.91 39.75 -7.91
N LEU A 550 9.82 39.26 -8.49
CA LEU A 550 8.47 39.67 -8.16
C LEU A 550 7.94 38.83 -7.00
N HIS A 551 7.39 39.48 -5.98
CA HIS A 551 6.78 38.82 -4.83
C HIS A 551 5.37 38.33 -5.17
N ILE A 552 4.96 37.24 -4.53
CA ILE A 552 3.62 36.65 -4.66
C ILE A 552 2.77 37.12 -3.49
N SER A 553 1.70 37.85 -3.77
CA SER A 553 0.76 38.32 -2.75
C SER A 553 -0.29 37.27 -2.40
N ARG A 554 -0.73 36.47 -3.39
CA ARG A 554 -1.74 35.41 -3.19
C ARG A 554 -1.49 34.22 -4.11
N LEU A 555 -1.88 33.05 -3.63
CA LEU A 555 -1.94 31.80 -4.39
C LEU A 555 -3.39 31.31 -4.34
N ILE A 556 -3.98 31.04 -5.51
CA ILE A 556 -5.36 30.55 -5.64
C ILE A 556 -5.35 29.22 -6.38
N CYS A 557 -5.73 28.14 -5.69
CA CYS A 557 -5.86 26.82 -6.30
C CYS A 557 -7.11 26.71 -7.17
N GLY A 558 -6.97 26.06 -8.32
CA GLY A 558 -8.04 25.77 -9.28
C GLY A 558 -8.99 24.68 -8.82
N PRO A 559 -10.09 24.40 -9.55
CA PRO A 559 -11.13 23.42 -9.22
C PRO A 559 -10.57 22.01 -8.92
N GLU A 560 -11.35 21.16 -8.22
CA GLU A 560 -10.88 19.83 -7.80
C GLU A 560 -10.49 18.97 -9.03
N GLY A 561 -9.31 18.33 -8.97
CA GLY A 561 -8.79 17.54 -10.09
C GLY A 561 -8.12 18.34 -11.22
N SER A 562 -8.10 19.67 -11.15
CA SER A 562 -7.49 20.51 -12.19
C SER A 562 -5.96 20.61 -12.08
N ASN A 563 -5.39 20.50 -10.89
CA ASN A 563 -4.00 20.85 -10.57
C ASN A 563 -3.58 22.28 -10.98
N LEU A 564 -4.51 23.19 -11.34
CA LEU A 564 -4.16 24.56 -11.70
C LEU A 564 -3.93 25.44 -10.47
N VAL A 565 -3.04 26.42 -10.61
CA VAL A 565 -2.83 27.50 -9.65
C VAL A 565 -2.72 28.84 -10.36
N MET A 566 -3.39 29.86 -9.83
CA MET A 566 -3.20 31.26 -10.18
C MET A 566 -2.43 31.99 -9.07
N LEU A 567 -1.33 32.63 -9.43
CA LEU A 567 -0.55 33.48 -8.52
C LEU A 567 -0.86 34.94 -8.81
N LYS A 568 -1.20 35.69 -7.76
CA LYS A 568 -1.28 37.15 -7.83
C LYS A 568 0.07 37.72 -7.41
N LEU A 569 0.68 38.51 -8.28
CA LEU A 569 1.91 39.25 -7.96
C LEU A 569 1.57 40.45 -7.07
N THR A 570 2.51 40.84 -6.22
CA THR A 570 2.38 42.06 -5.40
C THR A 570 2.43 43.30 -6.29
N ASP A 571 3.40 43.34 -7.19
CA ASP A 571 3.62 44.40 -8.15
C ASP A 571 3.44 43.85 -9.58
N PRO A 572 2.84 44.60 -10.51
CA PRO A 572 2.74 44.18 -11.91
C PRO A 572 4.12 43.93 -12.52
N ALA A 573 4.21 42.87 -13.32
CA ALA A 573 5.38 42.55 -14.11
C ALA A 573 5.69 43.70 -15.09
N PRO A 574 6.98 44.00 -15.36
CA PRO A 574 7.39 45.06 -16.29
C PRO A 574 7.15 44.65 -17.76
N VAL A 575 5.89 44.71 -18.17
CA VAL A 575 5.41 44.37 -19.53
C VAL A 575 5.79 45.50 -20.51
N SER A 576 7.05 45.51 -20.89
CA SER A 576 7.69 46.42 -21.87
C SER A 576 9.22 46.22 -21.89
N GLU A 577 9.79 45.61 -20.84
CA GLU A 577 11.22 45.30 -20.67
C GLU A 577 11.51 43.81 -20.92
N GLY A 578 11.04 43.27 -22.05
CA GLY A 578 11.31 41.88 -22.44
C GLY A 578 10.34 40.83 -21.90
N ALA A 579 9.32 41.22 -21.12
CA ALA A 579 8.20 40.35 -20.72
C ALA A 579 6.91 40.73 -21.47
N SER A 580 6.04 39.74 -21.75
CA SER A 580 4.71 39.96 -22.35
C SER A 580 3.64 39.07 -21.73
N THR A 581 2.37 39.36 -22.01
CA THR A 581 1.25 38.52 -21.54
C THR A 581 0.76 37.60 -22.66
N ILE A 582 0.30 36.39 -22.30
CA ILE A 582 -0.27 35.42 -23.24
C ILE A 582 -1.80 35.43 -23.21
N HIS A 583 -2.43 35.22 -24.37
CA HIS A 583 -3.89 35.18 -24.46
C HIS A 583 -4.45 33.90 -23.86
N LEU A 584 -5.56 34.05 -23.13
CA LEU A 584 -6.36 32.94 -22.64
C LEU A 584 -7.33 32.44 -23.74
N PRO A 585 -7.61 31.14 -23.78
CA PRO A 585 -8.54 30.56 -24.73
C PRO A 585 -9.98 30.95 -24.42
N VAL A 586 -10.79 31.01 -25.48
CA VAL A 586 -12.24 31.14 -25.37
C VAL A 586 -12.80 29.95 -24.58
N LYS A 587 -13.83 30.21 -23.76
CA LYS A 587 -14.50 29.17 -22.98
C LYS A 587 -14.86 27.96 -23.86
N GLU A 588 -14.48 26.77 -23.39
CA GLU A 588 -14.88 25.47 -23.99
C GLU A 588 -14.55 25.37 -25.48
N CYS A 589 -13.52 26.09 -25.89
CA CYS A 589 -13.07 26.03 -27.25
C CYS A 589 -12.33 24.72 -27.53
N HIS A 590 -12.30 24.35 -28.81
CA HIS A 590 -11.65 23.16 -29.31
C HIS A 590 -10.49 23.55 -30.23
N ILE A 591 -9.39 22.82 -30.11
CA ILE A 591 -8.22 22.88 -30.98
C ILE A 591 -8.32 21.71 -31.97
N PRO A 592 -8.32 21.95 -33.29
CA PRO A 592 -8.32 20.89 -34.28
C PRO A 592 -7.16 19.91 -34.08
N GLU A 593 -7.41 18.62 -34.34
CA GLU A 593 -6.37 17.60 -34.32
C GLU A 593 -5.28 17.93 -35.36
N GLY A 594 -4.01 17.73 -34.98
CA GLY A 594 -2.86 18.08 -35.82
C GLY A 594 -2.51 19.57 -35.81
N THR A 595 -3.13 20.39 -34.95
CA THR A 595 -2.68 21.77 -34.72
C THR A 595 -1.27 21.75 -34.11
N ASN A 596 -0.36 22.49 -34.74
CA ASN A 596 0.99 22.70 -34.21
C ASN A 596 0.94 23.63 -33.00
N CYS A 597 1.40 23.12 -31.87
CA CYS A 597 1.48 23.88 -30.63
C CYS A 597 2.90 23.77 -30.10
N THR A 598 3.40 24.85 -29.51
CA THR A 598 4.76 24.94 -29.00
C THR A 598 4.71 24.92 -27.48
N MET A 599 5.53 24.06 -26.88
CA MET A 599 5.74 24.03 -25.44
C MET A 599 6.95 24.90 -25.06
N TYR A 600 6.85 25.54 -23.89
CA TYR A 600 7.82 26.51 -23.41
C TYR A 600 8.36 26.11 -22.00
N GLY A 601 9.68 26.06 -21.80
CA GLY A 601 10.34 25.84 -20.50
C GLY A 601 11.88 25.75 -20.56
N TRP A 602 12.53 25.53 -19.41
CA TRP A 602 13.99 25.40 -19.21
C TRP A 602 14.45 23.98 -18.81
N GLY A 603 13.67 22.96 -19.16
CA GLY A 603 13.94 21.57 -18.83
C GLY A 603 15.24 20.99 -19.40
N GLU A 604 15.56 19.74 -19.03
CA GLU A 604 16.87 19.11 -19.29
C GLU A 604 16.91 18.41 -20.67
N THR A 605 17.72 18.92 -21.61
CA THR A 605 18.01 18.26 -22.89
C THR A 605 19.35 17.51 -22.82
N LYS A 606 19.42 16.28 -23.35
CA LYS A 606 20.66 15.46 -23.37
C LYS A 606 21.80 16.01 -24.24
N SER A 607 21.65 17.17 -24.88
CA SER A 607 22.77 17.80 -25.60
C SER A 607 23.74 18.43 -24.61
N THR A 608 24.99 18.00 -24.69
CA THR A 608 26.17 18.47 -23.97
C THR A 608 26.49 19.94 -24.21
N ASP A 609 25.66 20.85 -23.71
CA ASP A 609 26.01 22.26 -23.53
C ASP A 609 25.38 22.77 -22.24
N ASN A 610 26.21 23.36 -21.37
CA ASN A 610 25.93 23.73 -19.99
C ASN A 610 25.01 24.98 -19.85
N TYR A 611 24.16 25.23 -20.84
CA TYR A 611 23.38 26.46 -20.97
C TYR A 611 21.88 26.16 -21.03
N LYS A 612 21.15 26.53 -19.97
CA LYS A 612 19.69 26.39 -19.83
C LYS A 612 19.00 27.54 -20.56
N TYR A 613 18.94 27.45 -21.89
CA TYR A 613 18.09 28.29 -22.70
C TYR A 613 16.63 27.87 -22.59
N HIS A 614 15.72 28.83 -22.73
CA HIS A 614 14.32 28.53 -22.93
C HIS A 614 14.16 27.66 -24.21
N THR A 615 13.74 26.42 -24.05
CA THR A 615 13.57 25.44 -25.14
C THR A 615 12.14 25.48 -25.65
N THR A 616 11.98 25.50 -26.98
CA THR A 616 10.69 25.34 -27.65
C THR A 616 10.60 23.98 -28.30
N LEU A 617 9.47 23.30 -28.15
CA LEU A 617 9.19 22.05 -28.85
C LEU A 617 7.80 22.11 -29.50
N ASP A 618 7.76 21.93 -30.82
CA ASP A 618 6.52 21.79 -31.57
C ASP A 618 5.96 20.38 -31.39
N ILE A 619 4.70 20.32 -30.97
CA ILE A 619 3.94 19.10 -30.72
C ILE A 619 2.57 19.19 -31.41
N SER A 620 2.11 18.05 -31.92
CA SER A 620 0.78 17.91 -32.48
C SER A 620 -0.21 17.56 -31.37
N CYS A 621 -1.33 18.27 -31.31
CA CYS A 621 -2.42 17.95 -30.38
C CYS A 621 -3.29 16.81 -30.93
N PHE A 622 -3.49 15.77 -30.12
CA PHE A 622 -4.35 14.62 -30.43
C PHE A 622 -5.55 14.60 -29.49
N ASN A 623 -6.75 14.40 -30.04
CA ASN A 623 -7.99 14.48 -29.28
C ASN A 623 -8.69 13.10 -29.23
N GLU A 624 -8.14 12.16 -28.47
CA GLU A 624 -8.79 10.86 -28.25
C GLU A 624 -9.95 10.95 -27.24
N ILE A 625 -11.09 10.36 -27.61
CA ILE A 625 -12.43 10.83 -27.23
C ILE A 625 -12.97 10.39 -25.85
N LEU A 626 -12.23 9.66 -25.00
CA LEU A 626 -12.85 9.11 -23.76
C LEU A 626 -12.19 9.39 -22.41
N ILE A 627 -11.04 10.08 -22.31
CA ILE A 627 -10.40 10.33 -20.99
C ILE A 627 -10.32 11.83 -20.59
N LEU A 628 -10.54 12.82 -21.46
CA LEU A 628 -9.87 14.11 -21.21
C LEU A 628 -10.62 15.41 -21.58
N ILE A 629 -11.89 15.62 -21.21
CA ILE A 629 -12.44 17.01 -21.28
C ILE A 629 -11.60 18.00 -20.44
N VAL A 630 -11.00 17.50 -19.35
CA VAL A 630 -10.21 18.27 -18.39
C VAL A 630 -8.70 18.35 -18.69
N ARG A 631 -8.17 17.55 -19.63
CA ARG A 631 -6.74 17.60 -20.01
C ARG A 631 -6.55 17.47 -21.53
N ILE A 632 -5.35 17.71 -22.04
CA ILE A 632 -4.98 17.69 -23.46
C ILE A 632 -3.79 16.76 -23.63
N CYS A 633 -3.83 15.91 -24.65
CA CYS A 633 -2.70 15.09 -25.08
C CYS A 633 -1.97 15.77 -26.23
N ALA A 634 -0.65 15.87 -26.15
CA ALA A 634 0.16 16.37 -27.26
C ALA A 634 1.50 15.62 -27.33
N GLY A 635 1.96 15.31 -28.55
CA GLY A 635 3.15 14.49 -28.80
C GLY A 635 3.93 14.95 -30.03
N GLY A 636 5.21 14.55 -30.11
CA GLY A 636 6.11 14.82 -31.23
C GLY A 636 6.70 13.54 -31.84
N GLU A 637 7.49 13.68 -32.91
CA GLU A 637 8.16 12.55 -33.59
C GLU A 637 9.16 11.80 -32.67
N GLU A 638 9.39 10.51 -32.97
CA GLU A 638 10.05 9.51 -32.11
C GLU A 638 11.50 9.82 -31.65
N ASP A 639 12.17 10.85 -32.22
CA ASP A 639 13.60 11.11 -32.01
C ASP A 639 13.95 12.28 -31.06
N LYS A 640 12.97 12.87 -30.33
CA LYS A 640 13.23 14.04 -29.45
C LYS A 640 12.97 13.77 -27.96
N GLU A 641 13.98 13.26 -27.23
CA GLU A 641 13.94 13.17 -25.77
C GLU A 641 13.94 14.57 -25.12
N CYS A 642 12.81 14.99 -24.54
CA CYS A 642 12.69 16.24 -23.79
C CYS A 642 12.23 15.99 -22.34
N VAL A 643 12.90 16.64 -21.38
CA VAL A 643 12.47 16.70 -19.97
C VAL A 643 11.77 18.04 -19.77
N MET A 644 10.59 18.03 -19.16
CA MET A 644 9.68 19.19 -19.08
C MET A 644 9.68 19.86 -17.70
N ASP A 645 9.39 21.17 -17.66
CA ASP A 645 9.09 21.88 -16.41
C ASP A 645 7.61 21.71 -16.03
N TYR A 646 7.35 21.50 -14.74
CA TYR A 646 5.99 21.60 -14.20
C TYR A 646 5.48 23.03 -14.34
N GLY A 647 4.19 23.18 -14.66
CA GLY A 647 3.54 24.49 -14.79
C GLY A 647 3.84 25.26 -16.09
N GLY A 648 4.72 24.73 -16.96
CA GLY A 648 5.06 25.35 -18.25
C GLY A 648 3.88 25.45 -19.22
N PRO A 649 3.81 26.50 -20.08
CA PRO A 649 2.74 26.66 -21.06
C PRO A 649 2.87 25.74 -22.26
N LEU A 650 1.73 25.19 -22.70
CA LEU A 650 1.51 24.73 -24.06
C LEU A 650 0.72 25.79 -24.83
N VAL A 651 1.31 26.34 -25.89
CA VAL A 651 0.76 27.46 -26.66
C VAL A 651 0.48 27.02 -28.08
N CYS A 652 -0.74 27.17 -28.55
CA CYS A 652 -1.04 26.99 -29.97
C CYS A 652 -1.06 28.35 -30.67
N GLN A 653 -0.62 28.35 -31.93
CA GLN A 653 -0.62 29.54 -32.77
C GLN A 653 -1.50 29.32 -33.99
N GLU A 654 -2.39 30.29 -34.24
CA GLU A 654 -3.13 30.40 -35.52
C GLU A 654 -2.96 31.85 -36.02
N HIS A 655 -2.35 32.03 -37.20
CA HIS A 655 -1.90 33.33 -37.72
C HIS A 655 -0.95 34.05 -36.72
N GLU A 656 -1.19 35.32 -36.40
CA GLU A 656 -0.40 36.13 -35.45
C GLU A 656 -0.83 35.93 -33.98
N ARG A 657 -1.77 35.03 -33.70
CA ARG A 657 -2.35 34.88 -32.35
C ARG A 657 -1.82 33.64 -31.65
N LYS A 658 -1.28 33.85 -30.45
CA LYS A 658 -0.79 32.81 -29.56
C LYS A 658 -1.69 32.71 -28.33
N VAL A 659 -2.17 31.49 -28.06
CA VAL A 659 -3.12 31.20 -26.98
C VAL A 659 -2.58 30.05 -26.13
N VAL A 660 -2.59 30.23 -24.80
CA VAL A 660 -2.20 29.16 -23.88
C VAL A 660 -3.32 28.14 -23.74
N ILE A 661 -3.17 26.97 -24.35
CA ILE A 661 -4.20 25.92 -24.34
C ILE A 661 -4.00 24.92 -23.21
N GLY A 662 -2.75 24.79 -22.72
CA GLY A 662 -2.36 23.75 -21.78
C GLY A 662 -1.38 24.22 -20.71
N VAL A 663 -1.43 23.58 -19.54
CA VAL A 663 -0.44 23.70 -18.46
C VAL A 663 0.18 22.33 -18.18
N SER A 664 1.50 22.23 -18.16
CA SER A 664 2.24 20.98 -17.92
C SER A 664 2.09 20.49 -16.47
N ILE A 665 1.75 19.21 -16.27
CA ILE A 665 1.44 18.62 -14.94
C ILE A 665 2.23 17.36 -14.57
N GLN A 666 3.15 16.91 -15.43
CA GLN A 666 3.96 15.70 -15.21
C GLN A 666 5.35 15.87 -15.84
N ARG A 667 6.40 15.30 -15.22
CA ARG A 667 7.70 15.08 -15.89
C ARG A 667 7.58 13.94 -16.90
N THR A 668 6.86 14.20 -17.97
CA THR A 668 6.66 13.24 -19.07
C THR A 668 7.86 13.31 -20.02
N LYS A 669 8.32 12.15 -20.48
CA LYS A 669 9.30 12.10 -21.57
C LYS A 669 8.56 12.29 -22.88
N CYS A 670 8.96 13.29 -23.66
CA CYS A 670 8.30 13.65 -24.91
C CYS A 670 8.48 12.58 -26.02
N ALA A 671 9.52 11.74 -25.92
CA ALA A 671 9.86 10.66 -26.85
C ALA A 671 9.69 9.26 -26.24
N SER A 672 8.46 8.91 -25.90
CA SER A 672 8.04 7.50 -25.79
C SER A 672 6.72 7.36 -26.53
N SER A 673 6.28 6.14 -26.81
CA SER A 673 5.02 5.80 -27.50
C SER A 673 3.73 6.29 -26.80
N GLN A 674 3.83 7.25 -25.87
CA GLN A 674 2.75 7.87 -25.09
C GLN A 674 2.83 9.41 -25.18
N PRO A 675 1.73 10.09 -25.53
CA PRO A 675 1.70 11.56 -25.62
C PRO A 675 1.83 12.22 -24.24
N ALA A 676 2.36 13.44 -24.19
CA ALA A 676 2.44 14.24 -22.98
C ALA A 676 1.05 14.80 -22.60
N LEU A 677 0.79 14.89 -21.29
CA LEU A 677 -0.48 15.34 -20.71
C LEU A 677 -0.38 16.78 -20.17
N PHE A 678 -1.33 17.61 -20.54
CA PHE A 678 -1.46 19.01 -20.11
C PHE A 678 -2.86 19.28 -19.58
N VAL A 679 -3.05 20.17 -18.60
CA VAL A 679 -4.40 20.57 -18.18
C VAL A 679 -5.06 21.42 -19.27
N ASN A 680 -6.33 21.17 -19.60
CA ASN A 680 -7.07 21.91 -20.61
C ASN A 680 -7.49 23.29 -20.09
N VAL A 681 -6.77 24.36 -20.48
CA VAL A 681 -7.06 25.73 -20.00
C VAL A 681 -8.43 26.21 -20.44
N ALA A 682 -8.89 25.85 -21.65
CA ALA A 682 -10.20 26.26 -22.18
C ALA A 682 -11.37 25.73 -21.35
N PHE A 683 -11.20 24.56 -20.73
CA PHE A 683 -12.19 24.01 -19.81
C PHE A 683 -12.31 24.87 -18.54
N TYR A 684 -11.18 25.37 -18.01
CA TYR A 684 -11.11 26.13 -16.77
C TYR A 684 -11.19 27.67 -16.94
N SER A 685 -11.37 28.18 -18.16
CA SER A 685 -11.42 29.64 -18.42
C SER A 685 -12.42 30.38 -17.54
N GLU A 686 -13.60 29.81 -17.26
CA GLU A 686 -14.60 30.46 -16.37
C GLU A 686 -14.11 30.65 -14.94
N TRP A 687 -13.39 29.67 -14.40
CA TRP A 687 -12.76 29.79 -13.09
C TRP A 687 -11.71 30.91 -13.10
N ILE A 688 -10.87 30.97 -14.15
CA ILE A 688 -9.85 32.02 -14.31
C ILE A 688 -10.50 33.41 -14.32
N TYR A 689 -11.59 33.59 -15.08
CA TYR A 689 -12.32 34.86 -15.13
C TYR A 689 -12.97 35.21 -13.79
N LYS A 690 -13.51 34.23 -13.07
CA LYS A 690 -14.06 34.43 -11.73
C LYS A 690 -12.99 34.90 -10.73
N VAL A 691 -11.78 34.33 -10.78
CA VAL A 691 -10.64 34.80 -9.99
C VAL A 691 -10.32 36.26 -10.31
N PHE A 692 -10.26 36.63 -11.59
CA PHE A 692 -10.05 38.04 -11.97
C PHE A 692 -11.12 38.99 -11.44
N LYS A 693 -12.39 38.57 -11.43
CA LYS A 693 -13.51 39.38 -10.93
C LYS A 693 -13.46 39.56 -9.42
N LEU A 694 -13.11 38.50 -8.68
CA LEU A 694 -13.13 38.49 -7.21
C LEU A 694 -11.85 39.07 -6.58
N TYR A 695 -10.77 39.18 -7.35
CA TYR A 695 -9.52 39.83 -6.96
C TYR A 695 -9.16 40.94 -7.96
N PRO A 696 -9.97 42.01 -8.06
CA PRO A 696 -9.69 43.10 -8.97
C PRO A 696 -8.31 43.69 -8.66
N SER A 697 -7.52 43.93 -9.71
CA SER A 697 -6.30 44.72 -9.60
C SER A 697 -6.73 46.11 -9.12
N GLY A 698 -6.18 46.57 -8.00
CA GLY A 698 -6.59 47.83 -7.38
C GLY A 698 -6.60 48.96 -8.41
N GLU A 699 -7.61 49.83 -8.34
CA GLU A 699 -7.68 51.02 -9.21
C GLU A 699 -6.34 51.75 -9.19
N ARG A 700 -5.76 51.90 -10.38
CA ARG A 700 -4.54 52.70 -10.61
C ARG A 700 -4.74 54.05 -9.93
N ARG A 701 -4.00 54.30 -8.85
CA ARG A 701 -3.81 55.65 -8.31
C ARG A 701 -2.77 56.38 -9.13
#